data_AF-A7HHI1-F1
#
_entry.id   AF-A7HHI1-F1
#
_cell.length_a   1.000
_cell.length_b   1.000
_cell.length_c   1.000
_cell.angle_alpha   90.00
_cell.angle_beta   90.00
_cell.angle_gamma   90.00
#
_symmetry.space_group_name_H-M   'P 1'
#
loop_
_entity.id
_entity.type
_entity.pdbx_description
1 polymer ?
#
loop_
_entity_poly.entity_id
_entity_poly.type
_entity_poly.pdbx_seq_one_letter_code
_entity_poly.pdbx_strand_id
1 'polypeptide(L)'
;MEDVQQALKRACALVRSGATVGTGYLVASDLVATCEHVVPGAREGDAVTLTFGYPLPEVARTARVARTDPAEDCAVLRLDEPMTDRVPLQLSAAPLPPRSAWFTFGYPAVTKADGTHFAGVVDDAKGVKSGRYVIVLTSEKIAAGMSTPIHGLSGSPVVIGQAVAGHIASVRPDPDFPQRAAFGEVFACPAAGVIRLLDAIGRPVPLAAAAVPPPHATPPALGHRAYHAFVSYRSTDRGFALDLVERLEARGFSIYIDQREVLPGDELAVSLQNAIAASAAAIILVSRKWVESPWCQQEMTVLLHRAVDSRTPVIPVRLDDVELPPMLASKVWLDCAGASIAPAEQLERIVAAIGENPVRAAVPRPPVAPSGPTTPWSRIEASARDPEESTLTAAQALISIGEPRAAVEMLKGAGQGTRARQLRALALSKSGWNEAAITELEPLVSSGQLDAETGGILGGRYKDLWIERGDAKYLHKAYRIYRTAYERSGDTYPGINVLAMGLYLRKHAPHLLGAKDGAQLAAVATAVRAKTEPITEETDDHWQLATRAEVLLLGGDLDGARRFYALAASANPLATQDIARMRNQARRNLRYLGLPEDGVDASLQVPCVAAFTGHMTDLPGRPTPRLPEAKVGALRARIRALLDQHRIGFGFSSAARGSDILFAEEVLARGGRVRLFLPFAPTLFRITSVETPADPRWIARFDDLLTRAASTDPRVNVSVLANMPPPEAEHPRAYAACNLAVQNAAVEKAQLLDSKPSLIAVWDGNPDGGAGGAADAIRDWCDRGAGDVEIIDTATL
;
A
#
# COMPACT_ATOMS: atom_id res chain seq x y z
N MET A 1 -14.70 -22.89 -8.10
CA MET A 1 -15.51 -23.14 -6.89
C MET A 1 -17.00 -23.21 -7.19
N GLU A 2 -17.54 -22.34 -8.06
CA GLU A 2 -18.95 -22.35 -8.46
C GLU A 2 -19.40 -23.72 -9.03
N ASP A 3 -18.54 -24.39 -9.82
CA ASP A 3 -18.79 -25.75 -10.33
C ASP A 3 -18.81 -26.85 -9.25
N VAL A 4 -17.98 -26.76 -8.21
CA VAL A 4 -17.88 -27.79 -7.15
C VAL A 4 -19.05 -27.68 -6.18
N GLN A 5 -19.45 -26.46 -5.81
CA GLN A 5 -20.64 -26.25 -4.97
C GLN A 5 -21.92 -26.65 -5.72
N GLN A 6 -21.97 -26.42 -7.04
CA GLN A 6 -23.11 -26.84 -7.84
C GLN A 6 -23.15 -28.37 -8.03
N ALA A 7 -22.00 -29.02 -8.19
CA ALA A 7 -21.90 -30.49 -8.22
C ALA A 7 -22.33 -31.09 -6.87
N LEU A 8 -21.88 -30.52 -5.75
CA LEU A 8 -22.25 -30.94 -4.40
C LEU A 8 -23.77 -30.86 -4.16
N LYS A 9 -24.41 -29.73 -4.52
CA LYS A 9 -25.87 -29.57 -4.45
C LYS A 9 -26.62 -30.63 -5.25
N ARG A 10 -26.12 -30.98 -6.44
CA ARG A 10 -26.74 -31.97 -7.33
C ARG A 10 -26.57 -33.41 -6.84
N ALA A 11 -25.52 -33.69 -6.07
CA ALA A 11 -25.22 -35.04 -5.60
C ALA A 11 -25.87 -35.39 -4.26
N CYS A 12 -26.27 -34.39 -3.47
CA CYS A 12 -26.94 -34.61 -2.18
C CYS A 12 -28.45 -34.84 -2.32
N ALA A 13 -28.97 -35.69 -1.45
CA ALA A 13 -30.39 -35.98 -1.29
C ALA A 13 -30.81 -35.89 0.17
N LEU A 14 -32.06 -35.50 0.37
CA LEU A 14 -32.78 -35.65 1.62
C LEU A 14 -33.17 -37.12 1.79
N VAL A 15 -32.67 -37.76 2.85
CA VAL A 15 -32.94 -39.16 3.19
C VAL A 15 -34.09 -39.19 4.20
N ARG A 16 -35.12 -39.97 3.92
CA ARG A 16 -36.22 -40.25 4.86
C ARG A 16 -36.36 -41.76 5.06
N SER A 17 -36.17 -42.20 6.30
CA SER A 17 -36.32 -43.59 6.71
C SER A 17 -37.25 -43.67 7.93
N GLY A 18 -38.51 -44.04 7.69
CA GLY A 18 -39.53 -43.96 8.75
C GLY A 18 -39.66 -42.54 9.33
N ALA A 19 -39.36 -42.37 10.62
CA ALA A 19 -39.41 -41.09 11.32
C ALA A 19 -38.09 -40.31 11.29
N THR A 20 -36.99 -40.91 10.82
CA THR A 20 -35.69 -40.23 10.75
C THR A 20 -35.53 -39.48 9.43
N VAL A 21 -34.86 -38.33 9.54
CA VAL A 21 -34.55 -37.45 8.43
C VAL A 21 -33.07 -37.11 8.49
N GLY A 22 -32.38 -37.26 7.37
CA GLY A 22 -30.97 -36.94 7.25
C GLY A 22 -30.60 -36.55 5.82
N THR A 23 -29.31 -36.45 5.57
CA THR A 23 -28.76 -36.18 4.25
C THR A 23 -27.99 -37.40 3.78
N GLY A 24 -28.01 -37.65 2.47
CA GLY A 24 -27.16 -38.63 1.82
C GLY A 24 -26.56 -38.04 0.55
N TYR A 25 -25.52 -38.66 0.02
CA TYR A 25 -24.85 -38.17 -1.18
C TYR A 25 -24.44 -39.32 -2.11
N LEU A 26 -24.53 -39.08 -3.42
CA LEU A 26 -24.13 -40.05 -4.44
C LEU A 26 -22.61 -40.31 -4.38
N VAL A 27 -22.23 -41.59 -4.31
CA VAL A 27 -20.85 -42.09 -4.44
C VAL A 27 -20.65 -42.92 -5.72
N ALA A 28 -21.75 -43.39 -6.31
CA ALA A 28 -21.85 -43.88 -7.68
C ALA A 28 -23.21 -43.44 -8.26
N SER A 29 -23.47 -43.67 -9.56
CA SER A 29 -24.75 -43.30 -10.17
C SER A 29 -25.96 -43.99 -9.52
N ASP A 30 -25.75 -45.14 -8.88
CA ASP A 30 -26.77 -45.94 -8.21
C ASP A 30 -26.51 -46.15 -6.70
N LEU A 31 -25.46 -45.55 -6.12
CA LEU A 31 -25.08 -45.74 -4.72
C LEU A 31 -25.02 -44.41 -3.98
N VAL A 32 -25.64 -44.38 -2.80
CA VAL A 32 -25.72 -43.22 -1.90
C VAL A 32 -25.12 -43.57 -0.54
N ALA A 33 -24.26 -42.72 0.00
CA ALA A 33 -23.72 -42.85 1.35
C ALA A 33 -24.47 -41.92 2.33
N THR A 34 -24.63 -42.37 3.58
CA THR A 34 -25.21 -41.61 4.70
C THR A 34 -24.74 -42.18 6.05
N CYS A 35 -25.20 -41.62 7.17
CA CYS A 35 -24.97 -42.19 8.51
C CYS A 35 -25.83 -43.44 8.74
N GLU A 36 -25.35 -44.37 9.57
CA GLU A 36 -26.15 -45.53 9.97
C GLU A 36 -27.36 -45.10 10.79
N HIS A 37 -27.19 -44.16 11.71
CA HIS A 37 -28.30 -43.67 12.54
C HIS A 37 -29.37 -42.86 11.77
N VAL A 38 -29.12 -42.51 10.50
CA VAL A 38 -30.14 -41.92 9.60
C VAL A 38 -31.08 -43.01 9.07
N VAL A 39 -30.64 -44.27 9.06
CA VAL A 39 -31.41 -45.46 8.70
C VAL A 39 -31.40 -46.48 9.85
N PRO A 40 -31.79 -46.08 11.08
CA PRO A 40 -31.48 -46.83 12.28
C PRO A 40 -32.18 -48.20 12.29
N GLY A 41 -31.40 -49.27 12.48
CA GLY A 41 -31.94 -50.63 12.59
C GLY A 41 -32.49 -51.22 11.28
N ALA A 42 -32.27 -50.55 10.14
CA ALA A 42 -32.66 -51.07 8.84
C ALA A 42 -31.77 -52.25 8.41
N ARG A 43 -32.39 -53.28 7.84
CA ARG A 43 -31.73 -54.48 7.31
C ARG A 43 -31.42 -54.31 5.83
N GLU A 44 -30.46 -55.08 5.32
CA GLU A 44 -30.17 -55.11 3.88
C GLU A 44 -31.46 -55.43 3.09
N GLY A 45 -31.77 -54.60 2.10
CA GLY A 45 -32.98 -54.69 1.27
C GLY A 45 -34.14 -53.79 1.70
N ASP A 46 -34.11 -53.23 2.92
CA ASP A 46 -35.15 -52.32 3.42
C ASP A 46 -35.22 -51.03 2.59
N ALA A 47 -36.43 -50.56 2.31
CA ALA A 47 -36.67 -49.41 1.44
C ALA A 47 -36.50 -48.07 2.18
N VAL A 48 -35.83 -47.12 1.52
CA VAL A 48 -35.55 -45.77 2.00
C VAL A 48 -35.88 -44.78 0.88
N THR A 49 -36.52 -43.67 1.23
CA THR A 49 -36.89 -42.64 0.26
C THR A 49 -35.83 -41.55 0.22
N LEU A 50 -35.37 -41.21 -0.99
CA LEU A 50 -34.43 -40.13 -1.25
C LEU A 50 -35.10 -39.05 -2.08
N THR A 51 -34.95 -37.79 -1.70
CA THR A 51 -35.41 -36.65 -2.48
C THR A 51 -34.24 -35.77 -2.86
N PHE A 52 -33.99 -35.66 -4.15
CA PHE A 52 -32.94 -34.82 -4.70
C PHE A 52 -33.51 -33.46 -5.11
N GLY A 53 -33.12 -32.40 -4.39
CA GLY A 53 -33.71 -31.07 -4.57
C GLY A 53 -33.16 -30.23 -5.73
N TYR A 54 -32.03 -30.63 -6.34
CA TYR A 54 -31.36 -29.82 -7.37
C TYR A 54 -30.82 -30.65 -8.54
N PRO A 55 -30.86 -30.15 -9.79
CA PRO A 55 -31.58 -28.94 -10.23
C PRO A 55 -33.10 -29.13 -10.10
N LEU A 56 -33.87 -28.04 -10.01
CA LEU A 56 -35.33 -28.12 -9.96
C LEU A 56 -35.90 -28.54 -11.33
N PRO A 57 -37.00 -29.32 -11.38
CA PRO A 57 -37.84 -29.76 -10.26
C PRO A 57 -37.23 -30.89 -9.41
N GLU A 58 -37.66 -31.03 -8.16
CA GLU A 58 -37.18 -32.08 -7.24
C GLU A 58 -37.48 -33.50 -7.77
N VAL A 59 -36.56 -34.42 -7.51
CA VAL A 59 -36.65 -35.80 -7.99
C VAL A 59 -36.64 -36.78 -6.81
N ALA A 60 -37.74 -37.48 -6.59
CA ALA A 60 -37.82 -38.56 -5.60
C ALA A 60 -37.34 -39.90 -6.21
N ARG A 61 -36.61 -40.67 -5.42
CA ARG A 61 -36.12 -42.01 -5.75
C ARG A 61 -36.30 -42.95 -4.56
N THR A 62 -36.61 -44.21 -4.86
CA THR A 62 -36.57 -45.30 -3.89
C THR A 62 -35.17 -45.91 -3.90
N ALA A 63 -34.63 -46.16 -2.72
CA ALA A 63 -33.41 -46.94 -2.52
C ALA A 63 -33.64 -48.08 -1.55
N ARG A 64 -32.70 -49.02 -1.54
CA ARG A 64 -32.63 -50.10 -0.57
C ARG A 64 -31.34 -50.02 0.20
N VAL A 65 -31.37 -50.34 1.48
CA VAL A 65 -30.16 -50.46 2.28
C VAL A 65 -29.29 -51.56 1.67
N ALA A 66 -28.10 -51.20 1.19
CA ALA A 66 -27.16 -52.16 0.62
C ALA A 66 -26.29 -52.77 1.71
N ARG A 67 -25.81 -51.94 2.66
CA ARG A 67 -25.07 -52.38 3.85
C ARG A 67 -24.94 -51.25 4.88
N THR A 68 -24.80 -51.61 6.15
CA THR A 68 -24.54 -50.67 7.26
C THR A 68 -23.36 -51.11 8.10
N ASP A 69 -22.69 -50.14 8.74
CA ASP A 69 -21.69 -50.35 9.78
C ASP A 69 -22.02 -49.45 10.99
N PRO A 70 -22.66 -50.01 12.04
CA PRO A 70 -22.97 -49.26 13.25
C PRO A 70 -21.74 -48.84 14.06
N ALA A 71 -20.58 -49.50 13.88
CA ALA A 71 -19.35 -49.17 14.61
C ALA A 71 -18.73 -47.87 14.08
N GLU A 72 -18.81 -47.67 12.77
CA GLU A 72 -18.26 -46.49 12.07
C GLU A 72 -19.35 -45.47 11.68
N ASP A 73 -20.60 -45.73 12.08
CA ASP A 73 -21.79 -44.89 11.81
C ASP A 73 -21.92 -44.49 10.34
N CYS A 74 -21.89 -45.49 9.46
CA CYS A 74 -22.05 -45.29 8.02
C CYS A 74 -22.95 -46.35 7.38
N ALA A 75 -23.66 -45.95 6.33
CA ALA A 75 -24.55 -46.80 5.55
C ALA A 75 -24.42 -46.48 4.06
N VAL A 76 -24.53 -47.52 3.24
CA VAL A 76 -24.61 -47.40 1.78
C VAL A 76 -25.99 -47.88 1.34
N LEU A 77 -26.67 -47.04 0.55
CA LEU A 77 -27.98 -47.30 -0.04
C LEU A 77 -27.82 -47.48 -1.55
N ARG A 78 -28.61 -48.36 -2.14
CA ARG A 78 -28.66 -48.60 -3.58
C ARG A 78 -29.97 -48.08 -4.16
N LEU A 79 -29.90 -47.15 -5.11
CA LEU A 79 -31.08 -46.68 -5.85
C LEU A 79 -31.65 -47.82 -6.70
N ASP A 80 -32.98 -47.93 -6.75
CA ASP A 80 -33.65 -48.87 -7.67
C ASP A 80 -33.40 -48.46 -9.13
N GLU A 81 -33.27 -47.15 -9.40
CA GLU A 81 -32.94 -46.58 -10.71
C GLU A 81 -31.69 -45.68 -10.63
N PRO A 82 -30.64 -45.95 -11.43
CA PRO A 82 -29.44 -45.12 -11.46
C PRO A 82 -29.73 -43.69 -11.96
N MET A 83 -29.02 -42.71 -11.39
CA MET A 83 -29.04 -41.33 -11.83
C MET A 83 -27.84 -41.04 -12.73
N THR A 84 -28.10 -40.87 -14.02
CA THR A 84 -27.06 -40.61 -15.04
C THR A 84 -26.89 -39.12 -15.35
N ASP A 85 -27.83 -38.28 -14.90
CA ASP A 85 -27.84 -36.82 -15.04
C ASP A 85 -27.02 -36.10 -13.96
N ARG A 86 -26.47 -36.86 -13.00
CA ARG A 86 -25.77 -36.37 -11.82
C ARG A 86 -24.40 -37.00 -11.72
N VAL A 87 -23.44 -36.19 -11.27
CA VAL A 87 -22.05 -36.62 -11.07
C VAL A 87 -21.89 -37.06 -9.61
N PRO A 88 -21.54 -38.33 -9.34
CA PRO A 88 -21.26 -38.80 -7.97
C PRO A 88 -20.02 -38.12 -7.39
N LEU A 89 -19.99 -37.99 -6.06
CA LEU A 89 -18.86 -37.41 -5.34
C LEU A 89 -17.75 -38.44 -5.15
N GLN A 90 -16.50 -38.02 -5.36
CA GLN A 90 -15.33 -38.87 -5.14
C GLN A 90 -14.98 -38.92 -3.64
N LEU A 91 -14.73 -40.12 -3.12
CA LEU A 91 -14.29 -40.34 -1.74
C LEU A 91 -12.77 -40.23 -1.63
N SER A 92 -12.26 -39.80 -0.48
CA SER A 92 -10.82 -39.81 -0.18
C SER A 92 -10.51 -40.55 1.12
N ALA A 93 -9.46 -41.36 1.10
CA ALA A 93 -8.87 -41.99 2.29
C ALA A 93 -7.57 -41.29 2.75
N ALA A 94 -7.29 -40.10 2.21
CA ALA A 94 -6.07 -39.37 2.50
C ALA A 94 -6.00 -38.92 3.97
N PRO A 95 -4.79 -38.85 4.56
CA PRO A 95 -4.61 -38.11 5.81
C PRO A 95 -5.08 -36.67 5.65
N LEU A 96 -5.86 -36.18 6.61
CA LEU A 96 -6.39 -34.82 6.57
C LEU A 96 -5.38 -33.86 7.19
N PRO A 97 -4.94 -32.82 6.47
CA PRO A 97 -4.08 -31.79 7.05
C PRO A 97 -4.82 -31.03 8.17
N PRO A 98 -4.13 -30.62 9.25
CA PRO A 98 -4.73 -29.79 10.29
C PRO A 98 -5.28 -28.48 9.72
N ARG A 99 -6.35 -27.95 10.31
CA ARG A 99 -6.95 -26.65 9.94
C ARG A 99 -7.43 -26.55 8.48
N SER A 100 -7.64 -27.70 7.82
CA SER A 100 -8.21 -27.77 6.47
C SER A 100 -9.59 -27.13 6.42
N ALA A 101 -9.85 -26.35 5.37
CA ALA A 101 -11.18 -25.84 5.12
C ALA A 101 -12.09 -26.99 4.65
N TRP A 102 -13.29 -27.07 5.21
CA TRP A 102 -14.33 -27.99 4.75
C TRP A 102 -15.60 -27.22 4.42
N PHE A 103 -16.37 -27.79 3.49
CA PHE A 103 -17.72 -27.33 3.19
C PHE A 103 -18.64 -28.54 3.00
N THR A 104 -19.93 -28.32 3.20
CA THR A 104 -20.97 -29.34 3.07
C THR A 104 -22.23 -28.71 2.50
N PHE A 105 -23.09 -29.57 1.98
CA PHE A 105 -24.47 -29.26 1.66
C PHE A 105 -25.35 -30.35 2.24
N GLY A 106 -26.35 -29.95 3.02
CA GLY A 106 -27.29 -30.87 3.62
C GLY A 106 -28.66 -30.27 3.81
N TYR A 107 -29.60 -31.10 4.20
CA TYR A 107 -31.00 -30.73 4.34
C TYR A 107 -31.40 -30.67 5.82
N PRO A 108 -31.17 -29.54 6.50
CA PRO A 108 -31.65 -29.38 7.87
C PRO A 108 -33.18 -29.46 7.90
N ALA A 109 -33.73 -30.08 8.94
CA ALA A 109 -35.15 -30.38 9.08
C ALA A 109 -36.04 -29.11 9.07
N VAL A 110 -35.44 -27.94 9.33
CA VAL A 110 -36.09 -26.63 9.45
C VAL A 110 -36.49 -26.04 8.10
N THR A 111 -35.72 -26.31 7.04
CA THR A 111 -35.88 -25.63 5.76
C THR A 111 -36.83 -26.35 4.80
N LYS A 112 -37.55 -27.38 5.26
CA LYS A 112 -38.63 -28.08 4.52
C LYS A 112 -38.32 -28.39 3.05
N ALA A 113 -37.07 -28.80 2.75
CA ALA A 113 -36.49 -29.17 1.45
C ALA A 113 -35.53 -28.15 0.81
N ASP A 114 -35.40 -26.93 1.33
CA ASP A 114 -34.35 -26.02 0.88
C ASP A 114 -33.00 -26.41 1.52
N GLY A 115 -32.17 -27.14 0.77
CA GLY A 115 -30.85 -27.56 1.25
C GLY A 115 -29.95 -26.35 1.57
N THR A 116 -29.10 -26.48 2.58
CA THR A 116 -28.28 -25.39 3.13
C THR A 116 -26.79 -25.72 3.07
N HIS A 117 -25.99 -24.69 2.78
CA HIS A 117 -24.52 -24.76 2.82
C HIS A 117 -23.97 -24.40 4.19
N PHE A 118 -23.03 -25.21 4.67
CA PHE A 118 -22.20 -24.90 5.83
C PHE A 118 -20.73 -25.08 5.46
N ALA A 119 -19.88 -24.28 6.10
CA ALA A 119 -18.45 -24.36 5.95
C ALA A 119 -17.78 -24.12 7.31
N GLY A 120 -16.54 -24.57 7.42
CA GLY A 120 -15.79 -24.51 8.66
C GLY A 120 -14.36 -25.00 8.50
N VAL A 121 -13.69 -25.21 9.61
CA VAL A 121 -12.32 -25.74 9.66
C VAL A 121 -12.30 -27.10 10.34
N VAL A 122 -11.35 -27.96 9.94
CA VAL A 122 -11.01 -29.18 10.67
C VAL A 122 -10.20 -28.78 11.90
N ASP A 123 -10.74 -29.07 13.07
CA ASP A 123 -10.10 -28.81 14.36
C ASP A 123 -9.17 -29.96 14.74
N ASP A 124 -9.69 -31.19 14.72
CA ASP A 124 -8.93 -32.42 14.95
C ASP A 124 -9.32 -33.51 13.94
N ALA A 125 -8.37 -33.86 13.07
CA ALA A 125 -8.54 -34.91 12.06
C ALA A 125 -8.51 -36.34 12.62
N LYS A 126 -8.06 -36.51 13.87
CA LYS A 126 -7.88 -37.83 14.53
C LYS A 126 -8.58 -37.88 15.88
N GLY A 127 -9.61 -37.05 16.06
CA GLY A 127 -10.37 -37.00 17.30
C GLY A 127 -10.98 -38.35 17.65
N VAL A 128 -11.20 -38.56 18.95
CA VAL A 128 -11.85 -39.77 19.46
C VAL A 128 -13.09 -39.37 20.24
N LYS A 129 -14.26 -39.81 19.80
CA LYS A 129 -15.54 -39.58 20.49
C LYS A 129 -16.19 -40.92 20.79
N SER A 130 -16.45 -41.17 22.07
CA SER A 130 -17.03 -42.43 22.55
C SER A 130 -16.30 -43.69 22.03
N GLY A 131 -14.95 -43.62 21.95
CA GLY A 131 -14.10 -44.72 21.47
C GLY A 131 -14.02 -44.87 19.95
N ARG A 132 -14.64 -43.98 19.16
CA ARG A 132 -14.63 -44.00 17.69
C ARG A 132 -13.78 -42.87 17.14
N TYR A 133 -13.06 -43.14 16.06
CA TYR A 133 -12.36 -42.09 15.32
C TYR A 133 -13.37 -41.18 14.63
N VAL A 134 -13.26 -39.89 14.90
CA VAL A 134 -14.10 -38.85 14.31
C VAL A 134 -13.22 -37.71 13.84
N ILE A 135 -13.70 -37.00 12.83
CA ILE A 135 -13.15 -35.72 12.41
C ILE A 135 -13.91 -34.65 13.21
N VAL A 136 -13.19 -33.90 14.04
CA VAL A 136 -13.73 -32.74 14.77
C VAL A 136 -13.61 -31.52 13.88
N LEU A 137 -14.74 -30.83 13.70
CA LEU A 137 -14.93 -29.73 12.78
C LEU A 137 -15.51 -28.55 13.56
N THR A 138 -15.19 -27.32 13.16
CA THR A 138 -15.76 -26.11 13.77
C THR A 138 -16.39 -25.24 12.71
N SER A 139 -17.63 -24.80 12.91
CA SER A 139 -18.35 -23.90 12.01
C SER A 139 -18.99 -22.75 12.77
N GLU A 140 -18.53 -21.54 12.47
CA GLU A 140 -19.08 -20.30 13.06
C GLU A 140 -20.53 -20.07 12.65
N LYS A 141 -20.94 -20.51 11.44
CA LYS A 141 -22.33 -20.41 10.98
C LYS A 141 -23.25 -21.36 11.76
N ILE A 142 -22.75 -22.52 12.18
CA ILE A 142 -23.46 -23.45 13.05
C ILE A 142 -23.48 -22.92 14.49
N ALA A 143 -22.40 -22.24 14.93
CA ALA A 143 -22.34 -21.55 16.23
C ALA A 143 -23.31 -20.36 16.34
N ALA A 144 -23.42 -19.55 15.28
CA ALA A 144 -24.21 -18.33 15.24
C ALA A 144 -25.72 -18.56 14.99
N GLY A 145 -26.13 -19.80 14.66
CA GLY A 145 -27.50 -20.22 14.40
C GLY A 145 -28.39 -20.25 15.65
N MET A 146 -28.54 -19.12 16.34
CA MET A 146 -29.35 -18.93 17.54
C MET A 146 -30.85 -18.86 17.21
N SER A 147 -31.50 -19.99 16.87
CA SER A 147 -32.96 -20.21 17.12
C SER A 147 -33.59 -21.48 16.52
N THR A 148 -32.90 -22.34 15.76
CA THR A 148 -33.58 -23.45 15.05
C THR A 148 -32.89 -24.84 15.17
N PRO A 149 -33.65 -25.95 15.33
CA PRO A 149 -33.06 -27.28 15.59
C PRO A 149 -32.18 -27.77 14.43
N ILE A 150 -30.99 -28.29 14.75
CA ILE A 150 -29.96 -28.70 13.77
C ILE A 150 -30.14 -30.17 13.31
N HIS A 151 -31.35 -30.70 13.41
CA HIS A 151 -31.66 -32.06 12.92
C HIS A 151 -31.62 -32.11 11.39
N GLY A 152 -31.24 -33.23 10.77
CA GLY A 152 -31.24 -33.42 9.31
C GLY A 152 -29.88 -33.23 8.60
N LEU A 153 -28.86 -32.68 9.27
CA LEU A 153 -27.50 -32.58 8.73
C LEU A 153 -26.70 -33.89 8.82
N SER A 154 -27.14 -34.85 9.62
CA SER A 154 -26.50 -36.16 9.70
C SER A 154 -26.46 -36.85 8.33
N GLY A 155 -25.30 -37.38 7.95
CA GLY A 155 -25.01 -37.97 6.66
C GLY A 155 -24.64 -36.97 5.55
N SER A 156 -24.56 -35.67 5.84
CA SER A 156 -24.08 -34.68 4.85
C SER A 156 -22.59 -34.87 4.55
N PRO A 157 -22.15 -34.85 3.28
CA PRO A 157 -20.76 -35.05 2.93
C PRO A 157 -19.89 -33.89 3.42
N VAL A 158 -18.77 -34.20 4.08
CA VAL A 158 -17.71 -33.24 4.43
C VAL A 158 -16.70 -33.25 3.30
N VAL A 159 -16.73 -32.19 2.49
CA VAL A 159 -15.84 -32.04 1.33
C VAL A 159 -14.64 -31.20 1.74
N ILE A 160 -13.44 -31.75 1.55
CA ILE A 160 -12.17 -31.06 1.74
C ILE A 160 -11.45 -31.07 0.38
N GLY A 161 -11.15 -29.89 -0.15
CA GLY A 161 -10.69 -29.75 -1.53
C GLY A 161 -11.76 -30.12 -2.54
N GLN A 162 -11.55 -31.23 -3.25
CA GLN A 162 -12.48 -31.75 -4.27
C GLN A 162 -13.06 -33.13 -3.93
N ALA A 163 -12.77 -33.66 -2.74
CA ALA A 163 -13.15 -35.02 -2.36
C ALA A 163 -13.85 -35.06 -0.99
N VAL A 164 -14.67 -36.09 -0.80
CA VAL A 164 -15.37 -36.35 0.44
C VAL A 164 -14.41 -37.03 1.42
N ALA A 165 -14.06 -36.30 2.48
CA ALA A 165 -13.20 -36.77 3.57
C ALA A 165 -13.98 -37.56 4.63
N GLY A 166 -15.29 -37.36 4.69
CA GLY A 166 -16.18 -37.99 5.65
C GLY A 166 -17.60 -37.47 5.52
N HIS A 167 -18.46 -37.76 6.49
CA HIS A 167 -19.83 -37.26 6.53
C HIS A 167 -20.23 -36.88 7.96
N ILE A 168 -21.01 -35.81 8.11
CA ILE A 168 -21.41 -35.26 9.40
C ILE A 168 -22.22 -36.31 10.16
N ALA A 169 -21.85 -36.60 11.40
CA ALA A 169 -22.53 -37.55 12.26
C ALA A 169 -23.33 -36.86 13.36
N SER A 170 -22.77 -35.83 14.00
CA SER A 170 -23.47 -35.09 15.05
C SER A 170 -22.91 -33.70 15.20
N VAL A 171 -23.69 -32.81 15.80
CA VAL A 171 -23.24 -31.49 16.26
C VAL A 171 -23.21 -31.52 17.78
N ARG A 172 -22.20 -30.92 18.44
CA ARG A 172 -22.15 -30.88 19.90
C ARG A 172 -23.37 -30.11 20.41
N PRO A 173 -24.25 -30.71 21.22
CA PRO A 173 -25.39 -30.00 21.76
C PRO A 173 -24.97 -29.05 22.88
N ASP A 174 -25.61 -27.89 22.97
CA ASP A 174 -25.45 -26.95 24.07
C ASP A 174 -25.88 -27.60 25.40
N PRO A 175 -25.06 -27.53 26.47
CA PRO A 175 -25.36 -28.18 27.76
C PRO A 175 -26.67 -27.67 28.39
N ASP A 176 -26.98 -26.39 28.22
CA ASP A 176 -28.15 -25.74 28.78
C ASP A 176 -29.35 -25.81 27.83
N PHE A 177 -29.09 -25.98 26.52
CA PHE A 177 -30.11 -26.08 25.48
C PHE A 177 -29.80 -27.20 24.46
N PRO A 178 -30.09 -28.49 24.75
CA PRO A 178 -29.64 -29.64 23.97
C PRO A 178 -30.03 -29.69 22.48
N GLN A 179 -30.97 -28.84 22.06
CA GLN A 179 -31.42 -28.69 20.68
C GLN A 179 -30.60 -27.65 19.87
N ARG A 180 -29.61 -27.00 20.49
CA ARG A 180 -28.72 -25.98 19.90
C ARG A 180 -27.29 -26.50 19.82
N ALA A 181 -26.46 -25.93 18.95
CA ALA A 181 -25.04 -26.26 18.89
C ALA A 181 -24.24 -25.52 19.96
N ALA A 182 -23.44 -26.23 20.76
CA ALA A 182 -22.44 -25.64 21.63
C ALA A 182 -21.19 -25.28 20.83
N PHE A 183 -20.78 -24.01 20.86
CA PHE A 183 -19.51 -23.53 20.30
C PHE A 183 -19.25 -23.87 18.80
N GLY A 184 -20.29 -24.25 18.04
CA GLY A 184 -20.18 -24.59 16.62
C GLY A 184 -19.39 -25.86 16.29
N GLU A 185 -19.16 -26.73 17.28
CA GLU A 185 -18.38 -27.95 17.10
C GLU A 185 -19.23 -29.07 16.47
N VAL A 186 -18.72 -29.66 15.39
CA VAL A 186 -19.36 -30.66 14.55
C VAL A 186 -18.47 -31.89 14.46
N PHE A 187 -19.05 -33.08 14.51
CA PHE A 187 -18.35 -34.34 14.41
C PHE A 187 -18.74 -35.04 13.11
N ALA A 188 -17.75 -35.51 12.36
CA ALA A 188 -17.95 -36.29 11.16
C ALA A 188 -17.27 -37.66 11.24
N CYS A 189 -17.88 -38.66 10.62
CA CYS A 189 -17.27 -39.98 10.46
C CYS A 189 -16.34 -39.97 9.24
N PRO A 190 -15.12 -40.53 9.33
CA PRO A 190 -14.21 -40.59 8.19
C PRO A 190 -14.77 -41.41 7.02
N ALA A 191 -14.47 -40.98 5.79
CA ALA A 191 -14.92 -41.67 4.57
C ALA A 191 -14.37 -43.10 4.45
N ALA A 192 -13.31 -43.45 5.20
CA ALA A 192 -12.77 -44.79 5.27
C ALA A 192 -13.81 -45.86 5.64
N GLY A 193 -14.81 -45.53 6.47
CA GLY A 193 -15.91 -46.45 6.78
C GLY A 193 -16.76 -46.77 5.56
N VAL A 194 -17.16 -45.75 4.80
CA VAL A 194 -17.94 -45.89 3.56
C VAL A 194 -17.15 -46.65 2.50
N ILE A 195 -15.85 -46.38 2.36
CA ILE A 195 -14.97 -47.08 1.42
C ILE A 195 -14.94 -48.59 1.73
N ARG A 196 -14.77 -48.96 3.01
CA ARG A 196 -14.82 -50.37 3.43
C ARG A 196 -16.17 -51.02 3.13
N LEU A 197 -17.28 -50.30 3.32
CA LEU A 197 -18.61 -50.82 2.97
C LEU A 197 -18.76 -51.06 1.47
N LEU A 198 -18.29 -50.13 0.63
CA LEU A 198 -18.32 -50.23 -0.83
C LEU A 198 -17.50 -51.43 -1.34
N ASP A 199 -16.30 -51.62 -0.78
CA ASP A 199 -15.46 -52.79 -1.07
C ASP A 199 -16.16 -54.09 -0.66
N ALA A 200 -16.79 -54.09 0.51
CA ALA A 200 -17.41 -55.29 1.07
C ALA A 200 -18.73 -55.69 0.38
N ILE A 201 -19.37 -54.79 -0.38
CA ILE A 201 -20.48 -55.11 -1.30
C ILE A 201 -20.00 -55.38 -2.75
N GLY A 202 -18.68 -55.47 -2.97
CA GLY A 202 -18.08 -55.76 -4.27
C GLY A 202 -18.19 -54.61 -5.28
N ARG A 203 -18.35 -53.37 -4.82
CA ARG A 203 -18.52 -52.18 -5.66
C ARG A 203 -17.50 -51.09 -5.29
N PRO A 204 -16.19 -51.35 -5.45
CA PRO A 204 -15.18 -50.34 -5.21
C PRO A 204 -15.41 -49.13 -6.12
N VAL A 205 -15.33 -47.94 -5.57
CA VAL A 205 -15.43 -46.68 -6.33
C VAL A 205 -14.04 -46.07 -6.50
N PRO A 206 -13.77 -45.37 -7.61
CA PRO A 206 -12.51 -44.63 -7.75
C PRO A 206 -12.33 -43.65 -6.59
N LEU A 207 -11.26 -43.82 -5.84
CA LEU A 207 -10.88 -42.88 -4.79
C LEU A 207 -10.18 -41.68 -5.42
N ALA A 208 -10.50 -40.49 -4.92
CA ALA A 208 -9.67 -39.33 -5.18
C ALA A 208 -8.27 -39.63 -4.64
N ALA A 209 -7.24 -39.37 -5.45
CA ALA A 209 -5.86 -39.41 -4.99
C ALA A 209 -5.74 -38.61 -3.69
N ALA A 210 -4.79 -39.02 -2.83
CA ALA A 210 -4.54 -38.30 -1.58
C ALA A 210 -4.57 -36.80 -1.88
N ALA A 211 -5.30 -36.03 -1.08
CA ALA A 211 -5.41 -34.60 -1.32
C ALA A 211 -3.98 -34.00 -1.28
N VAL A 212 -3.31 -33.98 -2.44
CA VAL A 212 -2.84 -32.72 -2.96
C VAL A 212 -4.08 -31.85 -2.78
N PRO A 213 -4.00 -30.77 -2.00
CA PRO A 213 -5.13 -29.89 -1.81
C PRO A 213 -5.79 -29.60 -3.17
N PRO A 214 -6.94 -28.88 -3.26
CA PRO A 214 -7.28 -28.29 -4.55
C PRO A 214 -6.01 -27.60 -5.09
N PRO A 215 -5.92 -27.19 -6.36
CA PRO A 215 -5.00 -26.12 -6.64
C PRO A 215 -5.48 -24.90 -5.82
N HIS A 216 -5.24 -24.88 -4.49
CA HIS A 216 -4.68 -23.76 -3.78
C HIS A 216 -3.71 -23.26 -4.80
N ALA A 217 -4.00 -22.07 -5.29
CA ALA A 217 -3.08 -21.34 -6.08
C ALA A 217 -1.71 -21.58 -5.43
N THR A 218 -0.89 -22.40 -6.08
CA THR A 218 0.41 -22.76 -5.53
C THR A 218 1.05 -21.42 -5.21
N PRO A 219 1.66 -21.24 -4.02
CA PRO A 219 2.24 -19.95 -3.68
C PRO A 219 3.06 -19.53 -4.90
N PRO A 220 2.69 -18.40 -5.57
CA PRO A 220 3.34 -18.01 -6.82
C PRO A 220 4.83 -18.06 -6.58
N ALA A 221 5.62 -18.50 -7.56
CA ALA A 221 7.06 -18.38 -7.40
C ALA A 221 7.35 -16.93 -7.00
N LEU A 222 7.90 -16.74 -5.79
CA LEU A 222 8.01 -15.42 -5.17
C LEU A 222 8.82 -14.43 -6.02
N GLY A 223 9.60 -14.94 -6.98
CA GLY A 223 10.39 -14.14 -7.90
C GLY A 223 11.37 -13.31 -7.09
N HIS A 224 11.23 -11.99 -7.16
CA HIS A 224 12.04 -11.02 -6.40
C HIS A 224 11.40 -10.58 -5.06
N ARG A 225 10.24 -11.12 -4.69
CA ARG A 225 9.53 -10.80 -3.43
C ARG A 225 9.93 -11.79 -2.34
N ALA A 226 9.82 -11.40 -1.07
CA ALA A 226 10.16 -12.27 0.07
C ALA A 226 8.92 -12.95 0.69
N TYR A 227 7.75 -12.36 0.50
CA TYR A 227 6.49 -12.81 1.08
C TYR A 227 5.37 -12.79 0.02
N HIS A 228 4.39 -13.68 0.17
CA HIS A 228 3.21 -13.72 -0.69
C HIS A 228 2.18 -12.70 -0.24
N ALA A 229 2.09 -12.44 1.06
CA ALA A 229 1.29 -11.33 1.56
C ALA A 229 1.86 -10.74 2.84
N PHE A 230 1.56 -9.47 3.05
CA PHE A 230 1.78 -8.74 4.29
C PHE A 230 0.45 -8.64 5.05
N VAL A 231 0.45 -8.89 6.36
CA VAL A 231 -0.75 -8.75 7.21
C VAL A 231 -0.60 -7.55 8.14
N SER A 232 -1.50 -6.58 7.98
CA SER A 232 -1.63 -5.41 8.85
C SER A 232 -2.81 -5.56 9.79
N TYR A 233 -2.59 -5.28 11.07
CA TYR A 233 -3.61 -5.39 12.12
C TYR A 233 -3.28 -4.49 13.32
N ARG A 234 -4.28 -4.19 14.16
CA ARG A 234 -4.04 -3.49 15.44
C ARG A 234 -3.61 -4.48 16.51
N SER A 235 -2.76 -4.09 17.46
CA SER A 235 -2.32 -4.94 18.57
C SER A 235 -3.45 -5.66 19.33
N THR A 236 -4.64 -5.08 19.40
CA THR A 236 -5.83 -5.70 20.02
C THR A 236 -6.42 -6.87 19.22
N ASP A 237 -6.10 -6.97 17.93
CA ASP A 237 -6.62 -7.95 16.98
C ASP A 237 -5.57 -9.05 16.69
N ARG A 238 -4.50 -9.09 17.51
CA ARG A 238 -3.35 -9.99 17.38
C ARG A 238 -3.70 -11.46 17.31
N GLY A 239 -4.72 -11.89 18.07
CA GLY A 239 -5.16 -13.28 18.08
C GLY A 239 -5.62 -13.74 16.70
N PHE A 240 -6.48 -12.94 16.05
CA PHE A 240 -6.98 -13.22 14.71
C PHE A 240 -5.86 -13.14 13.66
N ALA A 241 -4.96 -12.16 13.77
CA ALA A 241 -3.85 -11.98 12.83
C ALA A 241 -2.85 -13.15 12.86
N LEU A 242 -2.43 -13.59 14.04
CA LEU A 242 -1.52 -14.73 14.19
C LEU A 242 -2.16 -16.04 13.69
N ASP A 243 -3.46 -16.23 13.96
CA ASP A 243 -4.22 -17.36 13.44
C ASP A 243 -4.25 -17.41 11.92
N LEU A 244 -4.54 -16.26 11.30
CA LEU A 244 -4.57 -16.11 9.85
C LEU A 244 -3.20 -16.40 9.23
N VAL A 245 -2.12 -15.86 9.82
CA VAL A 245 -0.73 -16.10 9.36
C VAL A 245 -0.38 -17.57 9.44
N GLU A 246 -0.59 -18.22 10.60
CA GLU A 246 -0.25 -19.64 10.79
C GLU A 246 -0.97 -20.54 9.77
N ARG A 247 -2.23 -20.23 9.45
CA ARG A 247 -3.04 -21.00 8.49
C ARG A 247 -2.67 -20.75 7.02
N LEU A 248 -2.10 -19.58 6.70
CA LEU A 248 -1.54 -19.27 5.39
C LEU A 248 -0.13 -19.90 5.23
N GLU A 249 0.71 -19.84 6.26
CA GLU A 249 2.03 -20.48 6.31
C GLU A 249 1.93 -22.01 6.22
N ALA A 250 0.96 -22.62 6.90
CA ALA A 250 0.68 -24.06 6.79
C ALA A 250 0.29 -24.51 5.37
N ARG A 251 -0.12 -23.57 4.50
CA ARG A 251 -0.42 -23.78 3.07
C ARG A 251 0.76 -23.43 2.15
N GLY A 252 1.94 -23.15 2.71
CA GLY A 252 3.16 -22.84 1.97
C GLY A 252 3.34 -21.37 1.61
N PHE A 253 2.45 -20.47 2.04
CA PHE A 253 2.63 -19.04 1.81
C PHE A 253 3.57 -18.44 2.86
N SER A 254 4.71 -17.89 2.44
CA SER A 254 5.50 -16.92 3.23
C SER A 254 4.66 -15.67 3.50
N ILE A 255 4.41 -15.31 4.77
CA ILE A 255 3.59 -14.16 5.18
C ILE A 255 4.36 -13.28 6.16
N TYR A 256 4.43 -11.97 5.90
CA TYR A 256 5.02 -11.02 6.84
C TYR A 256 3.99 -10.53 7.85
N ILE A 257 4.34 -10.50 9.14
CA ILE A 257 3.52 -9.93 10.21
C ILE A 257 4.33 -9.02 11.15
N ASP A 258 3.82 -7.80 11.33
CA ASP A 258 4.51 -6.65 11.94
C ASP A 258 5.08 -6.90 13.36
N GLN A 259 4.37 -7.62 14.24
CA GLN A 259 4.83 -7.82 15.64
C GLN A 259 5.68 -9.07 15.88
N ARG A 260 6.08 -9.81 14.83
CA ARG A 260 7.10 -10.88 14.93
C ARG A 260 8.48 -10.41 14.47
N GLU A 261 8.55 -9.41 13.58
CA GLU A 261 9.77 -9.11 12.80
C GLU A 261 10.32 -7.69 13.01
N VAL A 262 9.64 -6.81 13.74
CA VAL A 262 10.14 -5.46 14.10
C VAL A 262 10.90 -5.50 15.43
N LEU A 263 12.15 -5.04 15.43
CA LEU A 263 13.02 -5.00 16.62
C LEU A 263 12.95 -3.62 17.31
N PRO A 264 13.19 -3.54 18.65
CA PRO A 264 13.27 -2.24 19.33
C PRO A 264 14.40 -1.37 18.76
N GLY A 265 14.04 -0.19 18.23
CA GLY A 265 14.96 0.72 17.54
C GLY A 265 14.72 0.86 16.02
N ASP A 266 13.88 0.00 15.45
CA ASP A 266 13.47 0.10 14.04
C ASP A 266 12.43 1.21 13.83
N GLU A 267 12.55 1.92 12.71
CA GLU A 267 11.54 2.89 12.29
C GLU A 267 10.33 2.14 11.71
N LEU A 268 9.26 2.00 12.52
CA LEU A 268 8.11 1.14 12.22
C LEU A 268 7.49 1.39 10.84
N ALA A 269 7.35 2.65 10.44
CA ALA A 269 6.85 3.03 9.12
C ALA A 269 7.72 2.49 7.95
N VAL A 270 9.03 2.38 8.15
CA VAL A 270 9.98 1.85 7.17
C VAL A 270 9.92 0.32 7.14
N SER A 271 9.84 -0.34 8.29
CA SER A 271 9.68 -1.81 8.38
C SER A 271 8.36 -2.27 7.75
N LEU A 272 7.27 -1.55 8.03
CA LEU A 272 5.97 -1.78 7.39
C LEU A 272 6.01 -1.51 5.88
N GLN A 273 6.71 -0.47 5.43
CA GLN A 273 6.85 -0.18 4.00
C GLN A 273 7.64 -1.26 3.25
N ASN A 274 8.75 -1.72 3.83
CA ASN A 274 9.57 -2.81 3.28
C ASN A 274 8.79 -4.12 3.21
N ALA A 275 7.99 -4.40 4.23
CA ALA A 275 7.14 -5.59 4.28
C ALA A 275 6.11 -5.65 3.15
N ILE A 276 5.47 -4.52 2.81
CA ILE A 276 4.50 -4.45 1.69
C ILE A 276 5.21 -4.60 0.36
N ALA A 277 6.35 -3.91 0.16
CA ALA A 277 7.10 -3.97 -1.10
C ALA A 277 7.68 -5.38 -1.35
N ALA A 278 8.05 -6.07 -0.27
CA ALA A 278 8.49 -7.45 -0.29
C ALA A 278 7.34 -8.46 -0.36
N SER A 279 6.08 -8.01 -0.34
CA SER A 279 4.88 -8.85 -0.36
C SER A 279 4.14 -8.79 -1.70
N ALA A 280 3.62 -9.92 -2.18
CA ALA A 280 2.84 -9.95 -3.42
C ALA A 280 1.41 -9.38 -3.27
N ALA A 281 0.88 -9.32 -2.05
CA ALA A 281 -0.41 -8.73 -1.70
C ALA A 281 -0.39 -8.13 -0.28
N ALA A 282 -1.36 -7.29 0.06
CA ALA A 282 -1.52 -6.74 1.40
C ALA A 282 -2.91 -7.08 1.96
N ILE A 283 -2.95 -7.72 3.12
CA ILE A 283 -4.17 -8.05 3.86
C ILE A 283 -4.30 -7.06 5.00
N ILE A 284 -5.42 -6.34 5.06
CA ILE A 284 -5.65 -5.29 6.05
C ILE A 284 -6.82 -5.69 6.93
N LEU A 285 -6.55 -5.96 8.21
CA LEU A 285 -7.58 -6.27 9.20
C LEU A 285 -8.15 -4.98 9.78
N VAL A 286 -9.45 -4.75 9.60
CA VAL A 286 -10.14 -3.51 9.94
C VAL A 286 -11.17 -3.77 11.05
N SER A 287 -10.93 -3.18 12.21
CA SER A 287 -11.84 -3.16 13.37
C SER A 287 -12.23 -1.73 13.74
N ARG A 288 -13.26 -1.53 14.56
CA ARG A 288 -13.68 -0.21 15.11
C ARG A 288 -12.51 0.49 15.79
N LYS A 289 -11.74 -0.27 16.57
CA LYS A 289 -10.53 0.20 17.25
C LYS A 289 -9.39 0.58 16.29
N TRP A 290 -9.36 -0.01 15.10
CA TRP A 290 -8.43 0.35 14.03
C TRP A 290 -8.83 1.69 13.39
N VAL A 291 -10.13 1.93 13.16
CA VAL A 291 -10.63 3.17 12.55
C VAL A 291 -10.51 4.39 13.49
N GLU A 292 -10.73 4.19 14.79
CA GLU A 292 -10.72 5.24 15.82
C GLU A 292 -9.32 5.70 16.27
N SER A 293 -8.24 5.05 15.81
CA SER A 293 -6.88 5.38 16.26
C SER A 293 -6.20 6.42 15.36
N PRO A 294 -5.81 7.61 15.90
CA PRO A 294 -5.11 8.65 15.13
C PRO A 294 -3.77 8.18 14.54
N TRP A 295 -3.10 7.25 15.22
CA TRP A 295 -1.82 6.66 14.83
C TRP A 295 -1.95 5.68 13.64
N CYS A 296 -3.07 4.96 13.51
CA CYS A 296 -3.35 4.14 12.32
C CYS A 296 -3.70 4.98 11.09
N GLN A 297 -4.29 6.17 11.22
CA GLN A 297 -4.68 6.96 10.05
C GLN A 297 -3.51 7.64 9.33
N GLN A 298 -2.35 7.82 9.96
CA GLN A 298 -1.19 8.45 9.32
C GLN A 298 -0.29 7.43 8.60
N GLU A 299 0.08 6.32 9.26
CA GLU A 299 0.91 5.27 8.65
C GLU A 299 0.10 4.38 7.68
N MET A 300 -1.14 4.01 8.03
CA MET A 300 -1.94 3.08 7.23
C MET A 300 -2.58 3.74 6.00
N THR A 301 -2.88 5.04 6.04
CA THR A 301 -3.33 5.78 4.85
C THR A 301 -2.21 5.87 3.81
N VAL A 302 -0.96 5.97 4.26
CA VAL A 302 0.24 5.88 3.40
C VAL A 302 0.38 4.46 2.82
N LEU A 303 0.16 3.40 3.61
CA LEU A 303 0.08 2.02 3.13
C LEU A 303 -1.03 1.81 2.07
N LEU A 304 -2.23 2.35 2.31
CA LEU A 304 -3.40 2.18 1.45
C LEU A 304 -3.32 3.00 0.15
N HIS A 305 -2.79 4.22 0.20
CA HIS A 305 -2.46 5.00 -1.00
C HIS A 305 -1.37 4.30 -1.83
N ARG A 306 -0.30 3.82 -1.18
CA ARG A 306 0.82 3.17 -1.87
C ARG A 306 0.46 1.80 -2.45
N ALA A 307 -0.38 1.00 -1.82
CA ALA A 307 -0.83 -0.27 -2.40
C ALA A 307 -1.77 -0.05 -3.61
N VAL A 308 -2.52 1.05 -3.61
CA VAL A 308 -3.30 1.50 -4.78
C VAL A 308 -2.39 2.00 -5.92
N ASP A 309 -1.33 2.76 -5.60
CA ASP A 309 -0.39 3.32 -6.59
C ASP A 309 0.63 2.29 -7.12
N SER A 310 1.04 1.30 -6.31
CA SER A 310 1.99 0.23 -6.67
C SER A 310 1.35 -0.97 -7.38
N ARG A 311 0.04 -0.93 -7.64
CA ARG A 311 -0.78 -2.07 -8.14
C ARG A 311 -0.71 -3.34 -7.27
N THR A 312 -0.23 -3.24 -6.02
CA THR A 312 -0.21 -4.36 -5.07
C THR A 312 -1.65 -4.62 -4.59
N PRO A 313 -2.22 -5.82 -4.81
CA PRO A 313 -3.59 -6.11 -4.42
C PRO A 313 -3.81 -5.93 -2.92
N VAL A 314 -4.72 -5.03 -2.55
CA VAL A 314 -5.18 -4.84 -1.16
C VAL A 314 -6.43 -5.68 -0.94
N ILE A 315 -6.41 -6.51 0.10
CA ILE A 315 -7.51 -7.37 0.53
C ILE A 315 -8.00 -6.86 1.89
N PRO A 316 -9.08 -6.06 1.93
CA PRO A 316 -9.63 -5.58 3.19
C PRO A 316 -10.41 -6.71 3.87
N VAL A 317 -10.17 -6.93 5.16
CA VAL A 317 -10.86 -7.91 6.01
C VAL A 317 -11.47 -7.19 7.20
N ARG A 318 -12.79 -7.13 7.26
CA ARG A 318 -13.52 -6.48 8.34
C ARG A 318 -13.67 -7.43 9.54
N LEU A 319 -13.29 -7.02 10.74
CA LEU A 319 -13.29 -7.85 11.95
C LEU A 319 -14.46 -7.60 12.91
N ASP A 320 -15.14 -6.45 12.81
CA ASP A 320 -16.32 -6.11 13.59
C ASP A 320 -17.33 -5.28 12.78
N ASP A 321 -18.35 -4.73 13.41
CA ASP A 321 -19.42 -3.95 12.77
C ASP A 321 -18.97 -2.53 12.34
N VAL A 322 -17.66 -2.28 12.23
CA VAL A 322 -17.11 -1.00 11.77
C VAL A 322 -17.45 -0.71 10.30
N GLU A 323 -17.71 0.56 10.02
CA GLU A 323 -17.82 1.05 8.65
C GLU A 323 -16.42 1.17 8.05
N LEU A 324 -16.16 0.45 6.94
CA LEU A 324 -14.84 0.48 6.31
C LEU A 324 -14.54 1.87 5.75
N PRO A 325 -13.30 2.37 5.87
CA PRO A 325 -12.91 3.64 5.25
C PRO A 325 -13.20 3.63 3.74
N PRO A 326 -13.54 4.77 3.12
CA PRO A 326 -13.96 4.84 1.70
C PRO A 326 -13.00 4.18 0.69
N MET A 327 -11.69 4.25 0.95
CA MET A 327 -10.65 3.61 0.12
C MET A 327 -10.66 2.07 0.17
N LEU A 328 -11.16 1.49 1.26
CA LEU A 328 -11.30 0.04 1.46
C LEU A 328 -12.71 -0.43 1.10
N ALA A 329 -13.73 0.38 1.39
CA ALA A 329 -15.12 0.13 1.02
C ALA A 329 -15.35 0.09 -0.49
N SER A 330 -14.52 0.81 -1.27
CA SER A 330 -14.52 0.79 -2.74
C SER A 330 -13.84 -0.45 -3.35
N LYS A 331 -13.25 -1.33 -2.54
CA LYS A 331 -12.66 -2.62 -2.95
C LYS A 331 -13.59 -3.77 -2.56
N VAL A 332 -13.44 -4.93 -3.21
CA VAL A 332 -14.10 -6.16 -2.74
C VAL A 332 -13.42 -6.57 -1.43
N TRP A 333 -14.17 -6.50 -0.32
CA TRP A 333 -13.69 -6.81 1.03
C TRP A 333 -14.32 -8.09 1.57
N LEU A 334 -13.70 -8.65 2.60
CA LEU A 334 -14.10 -9.89 3.25
C LEU A 334 -14.66 -9.56 4.63
N ASP A 335 -15.83 -10.10 4.94
CA ASP A 335 -16.48 -9.87 6.23
C ASP A 335 -16.18 -11.02 7.19
N CYS A 336 -15.51 -10.70 8.28
CA CYS A 336 -15.20 -11.58 9.41
C CYS A 336 -15.76 -11.00 10.72
N ALA A 337 -16.76 -10.10 10.64
CA ALA A 337 -17.35 -9.46 11.82
C ALA A 337 -17.87 -10.51 12.83
N GLY A 338 -17.36 -10.44 14.06
CA GLY A 338 -17.76 -11.33 15.16
C GLY A 338 -17.06 -12.69 15.20
N ALA A 339 -16.16 -12.97 14.26
CA ALA A 339 -15.35 -14.18 14.22
C ALA A 339 -14.05 -14.03 15.02
N SER A 340 -13.68 -15.04 15.82
CA SER A 340 -12.41 -15.02 16.56
C SER A 340 -11.22 -15.50 15.71
N ILE A 341 -11.50 -16.18 14.59
CA ILE A 341 -10.53 -16.68 13.61
C ILE A 341 -11.08 -16.46 12.20
N ALA A 342 -10.23 -16.44 11.16
CA ALA A 342 -10.72 -16.23 9.80
C ALA A 342 -11.67 -17.37 9.37
N PRO A 343 -12.95 -17.11 9.02
CA PRO A 343 -13.87 -18.15 8.57
C PRO A 343 -13.28 -18.87 7.35
N ALA A 344 -13.48 -20.19 7.23
CA ALA A 344 -12.85 -20.99 6.18
C ALA A 344 -13.14 -20.47 4.76
N GLU A 345 -14.35 -20.00 4.50
CA GLU A 345 -14.73 -19.38 3.23
C GLU A 345 -13.94 -18.10 2.95
N GLN A 346 -13.76 -17.24 3.96
CA GLN A 346 -12.98 -16.01 3.82
C GLN A 346 -11.49 -16.34 3.66
N LEU A 347 -10.97 -17.35 4.36
CA LEU A 347 -9.59 -17.80 4.21
C LEU A 347 -9.31 -18.31 2.78
N GLU A 348 -10.20 -19.11 2.19
CA GLU A 348 -10.01 -19.57 0.81
C GLU A 348 -10.12 -18.43 -0.21
N ARG A 349 -10.94 -17.41 0.07
CA ARG A 349 -10.99 -16.17 -0.73
C ARG A 349 -9.70 -15.35 -0.59
N ILE A 350 -9.07 -15.33 0.58
CA ILE A 350 -7.74 -14.74 0.79
C ILE A 350 -6.70 -15.50 -0.02
N VAL A 351 -6.65 -16.84 0.11
CA VAL A 351 -5.73 -17.72 -0.64
C VAL A 351 -5.88 -17.52 -2.15
N ALA A 352 -7.11 -17.47 -2.66
CA ALA A 352 -7.38 -17.24 -4.08
C ALA A 352 -7.01 -15.82 -4.56
N ALA A 353 -7.03 -14.83 -3.65
CA ALA A 353 -6.66 -13.46 -3.97
C ALA A 353 -5.14 -13.25 -3.96
N ILE A 354 -4.38 -14.03 -3.16
CA ILE A 354 -2.92 -13.90 -3.03
C ILE A 354 -2.12 -14.91 -3.87
N GLY A 355 -2.76 -15.90 -4.50
CA GLY A 355 -2.08 -16.87 -5.37
C GLY A 355 -2.38 -16.73 -6.87
N GLU A 356 -1.70 -17.50 -7.73
CA GLU A 356 -1.94 -17.55 -9.19
C GLU A 356 -3.32 -18.13 -9.54
N ASN A 357 -4.14 -17.35 -10.27
CA ASN A 357 -5.43 -17.80 -10.79
C ASN A 357 -5.37 -17.97 -12.32
N PRO A 358 -5.42 -19.20 -12.86
CA PRO A 358 -5.24 -19.48 -14.29
C PRO A 358 -6.34 -18.89 -15.19
N VAL A 359 -7.45 -18.39 -14.64
CA VAL A 359 -8.55 -17.76 -15.41
C VAL A 359 -8.25 -16.29 -15.77
N ARG A 360 -7.33 -15.61 -15.07
CA ARG A 360 -7.00 -14.19 -15.32
C ARG A 360 -6.12 -13.95 -16.54
N ALA A 361 -5.45 -14.98 -17.05
CA ALA A 361 -4.47 -14.87 -18.13
C ALA A 361 -5.06 -14.93 -19.57
N ALA A 362 -6.35 -15.26 -19.74
CA ALA A 362 -6.86 -15.73 -21.03
C ALA A 362 -8.00 -14.94 -21.69
N VAL A 363 -8.46 -13.79 -21.17
CA VAL A 363 -9.59 -13.04 -21.79
C VAL A 363 -9.15 -11.65 -22.30
N PRO A 364 -9.15 -11.39 -23.63
CA PRO A 364 -8.96 -10.05 -24.16
C PRO A 364 -10.21 -9.19 -23.94
N ARG A 365 -10.02 -7.94 -23.48
CA ARG A 365 -11.12 -6.98 -23.31
C ARG A 365 -11.55 -6.35 -24.65
N PRO A 366 -12.86 -6.30 -24.98
CA PRO A 366 -13.35 -5.55 -26.12
C PRO A 366 -13.54 -4.05 -25.80
N PRO A 367 -13.62 -3.17 -26.82
CA PRO A 367 -13.72 -1.72 -26.62
C PRO A 367 -15.15 -1.31 -26.23
N VAL A 368 -15.25 -0.34 -25.32
CA VAL A 368 -16.52 0.17 -24.79
C VAL A 368 -16.93 1.43 -25.55
N ALA A 369 -18.18 1.45 -26.05
CA ALA A 369 -18.89 2.63 -26.54
C ALA A 369 -19.81 3.20 -25.44
N PRO A 370 -20.21 4.49 -25.47
CA PRO A 370 -20.82 5.16 -24.33
C PRO A 370 -22.36 5.04 -24.33
N SER A 371 -22.95 4.81 -23.16
CA SER A 371 -24.35 5.15 -22.86
C SER A 371 -24.52 5.49 -21.37
N GLY A 372 -25.36 6.50 -21.10
CA GLY A 372 -25.49 7.21 -19.82
C GLY A 372 -26.38 6.56 -18.75
N PRO A 373 -26.95 7.34 -17.82
CA PRO A 373 -26.53 7.28 -16.42
C PRO A 373 -27.57 6.64 -15.49
N THR A 374 -27.14 5.66 -14.72
CA THR A 374 -27.65 5.38 -13.36
C THR A 374 -26.48 4.86 -12.54
N THR A 375 -25.72 5.79 -11.96
CA THR A 375 -24.47 5.44 -11.29
C THR A 375 -24.66 5.23 -9.78
N PRO A 376 -23.81 4.37 -9.18
CA PRO A 376 -23.67 4.17 -7.73
C PRO A 376 -23.50 5.44 -6.88
N TRP A 377 -23.21 6.58 -7.51
CA TRP A 377 -23.13 7.89 -6.89
C TRP A 377 -24.37 8.28 -6.07
N SER A 378 -25.58 7.89 -6.51
CA SER A 378 -26.81 8.18 -5.77
C SER A 378 -26.98 7.37 -4.48
N ARG A 379 -26.19 6.30 -4.28
CA ARG A 379 -26.16 5.54 -3.02
C ARG A 379 -25.07 6.02 -2.07
N ILE A 380 -24.02 6.65 -2.60
CA ILE A 380 -22.91 7.22 -1.81
C ILE A 380 -23.36 8.48 -1.06
N GLU A 381 -24.22 9.29 -1.66
CA GLU A 381 -24.81 10.47 -1.00
C GLU A 381 -25.68 10.11 0.21
N ALA A 382 -26.09 8.84 0.36
CA ALA A 382 -26.98 8.41 1.43
C ALA A 382 -26.28 7.93 2.71
N SER A 383 -24.96 7.74 2.76
CA SER A 383 -24.27 7.19 3.96
C SER A 383 -23.12 8.02 4.54
N ALA A 384 -22.71 9.14 3.94
CA ALA A 384 -21.60 9.91 4.48
C ALA A 384 -21.99 10.66 5.78
N ARG A 385 -21.39 10.28 6.90
CA ARG A 385 -21.12 11.24 7.99
C ARG A 385 -20.06 12.21 7.45
N ASP A 386 -20.52 13.43 7.19
CA ASP A 386 -19.84 14.60 6.62
C ASP A 386 -18.75 14.34 5.54
N PRO A 387 -19.11 14.37 4.24
CA PRO A 387 -18.17 14.31 3.10
C PRO A 387 -17.01 15.32 3.16
N GLU A 388 -17.19 16.45 3.84
CA GLU A 388 -16.18 17.51 3.89
C GLU A 388 -14.96 17.06 4.70
N GLU A 389 -15.15 16.45 5.88
CA GLU A 389 -14.07 16.05 6.80
C GLU A 389 -13.10 15.02 6.18
N SER A 390 -13.63 14.07 5.40
CA SER A 390 -12.82 13.10 4.65
C SER A 390 -11.96 13.77 3.59
N THR A 391 -12.51 14.78 2.89
CA THR A 391 -11.80 15.55 1.86
C THR A 391 -10.65 16.35 2.46
N LEU A 392 -10.87 16.98 3.61
CA LEU A 392 -9.85 17.77 4.30
C LEU A 392 -8.68 16.91 4.79
N THR A 393 -8.98 15.72 5.32
CA THR A 393 -7.96 14.78 5.81
C THR A 393 -7.06 14.30 4.67
N ALA A 394 -7.65 13.90 3.55
CA ALA A 394 -6.91 13.47 2.36
C ALA A 394 -6.05 14.61 1.77
N ALA A 395 -6.58 15.83 1.72
CA ALA A 395 -5.83 16.97 1.23
C ALA A 395 -4.62 17.32 2.12
N GLN A 396 -4.77 17.24 3.45
CA GLN A 396 -3.65 17.43 4.38
C GLN A 396 -2.55 16.38 4.16
N ALA A 397 -2.91 15.13 3.90
CA ALA A 397 -1.93 14.07 3.60
C ALA A 397 -1.15 14.35 2.32
N LEU A 398 -1.84 14.76 1.24
CA LEU A 398 -1.22 15.15 -0.03
C LEU A 398 -0.22 16.30 0.11
N ILE A 399 -0.57 17.32 0.90
CA ILE A 399 0.34 18.44 1.21
C ILE A 399 1.59 17.94 1.94
N SER A 400 1.43 17.02 2.89
CA SER A 400 2.53 16.50 3.72
C SER A 400 3.52 15.64 2.94
N ILE A 401 3.06 14.89 1.93
CA ILE A 401 3.93 14.05 1.07
C ILE A 401 4.54 14.82 -0.12
N GLY A 402 4.32 16.14 -0.20
CA GLY A 402 4.91 16.97 -1.25
C GLY A 402 4.13 16.99 -2.56
N GLU A 403 2.83 16.65 -2.53
CA GLU A 403 1.91 16.70 -3.68
C GLU A 403 0.86 17.82 -3.55
N PRO A 404 1.28 19.09 -3.42
CA PRO A 404 0.36 20.19 -3.12
C PRO A 404 -0.60 20.49 -4.28
N ARG A 405 -0.24 20.21 -5.54
CA ARG A 405 -1.13 20.43 -6.69
C ARG A 405 -2.31 19.46 -6.70
N ALA A 406 -2.05 18.18 -6.37
CA ALA A 406 -3.12 17.20 -6.21
C ALA A 406 -4.07 17.60 -5.06
N ALA A 407 -3.52 18.13 -3.97
CA ALA A 407 -4.32 18.65 -2.85
C ALA A 407 -5.22 19.83 -3.27
N VAL A 408 -4.72 20.76 -4.12
CA VAL A 408 -5.54 21.85 -4.66
C VAL A 408 -6.72 21.31 -5.46
N GLU A 409 -6.50 20.36 -6.37
CA GLU A 409 -7.56 19.75 -7.17
C GLU A 409 -8.63 19.07 -6.30
N MET A 410 -8.19 18.32 -5.28
CA MET A 410 -9.09 17.65 -4.34
C MET A 410 -9.95 18.63 -3.54
N LEU A 411 -9.38 19.76 -3.12
CA LEU A 411 -10.08 20.75 -2.29
C LEU A 411 -11.04 21.67 -3.05
N LYS A 412 -11.15 21.55 -4.39
CA LYS A 412 -12.11 22.34 -5.19
C LYS A 412 -13.56 22.07 -4.80
N GLY A 413 -13.87 20.85 -4.34
CA GLY A 413 -15.20 20.45 -3.88
C GLY A 413 -15.44 20.65 -2.38
N ALA A 414 -14.41 21.02 -1.61
CA ALA A 414 -14.54 21.21 -0.16
C ALA A 414 -15.24 22.53 0.17
N GLY A 415 -15.95 22.58 1.30
CA GLY A 415 -16.68 23.75 1.76
C GLY A 415 -15.80 24.95 2.08
N GLN A 416 -16.43 25.98 2.66
CA GLN A 416 -15.81 27.27 2.93
C GLN A 416 -15.41 27.45 4.40
N GLY A 417 -15.42 26.36 5.18
CA GLY A 417 -14.98 26.36 6.57
C GLY A 417 -13.50 26.75 6.73
N THR A 418 -13.14 27.15 7.95
CA THR A 418 -11.79 27.62 8.30
C THR A 418 -10.71 26.62 7.88
N ARG A 419 -10.89 25.34 8.22
CA ARG A 419 -9.92 24.28 7.92
C ARG A 419 -9.77 24.03 6.41
N ALA A 420 -10.87 24.04 5.65
CA ALA A 420 -10.84 23.89 4.20
C ALA A 420 -10.03 25.00 3.52
N ARG A 421 -10.26 26.25 3.94
CA ARG A 421 -9.52 27.42 3.46
C ARG A 421 -8.04 27.38 3.84
N GLN A 422 -7.72 26.99 5.08
CA GLN A 422 -6.33 26.81 5.53
C GLN A 422 -5.60 25.79 4.66
N LEU A 423 -6.20 24.62 4.42
CA LEU A 423 -5.60 23.58 3.59
C LEU A 423 -5.46 24.01 2.13
N ARG A 424 -6.47 24.68 1.56
CA ARG A 424 -6.38 25.24 0.20
C ARG A 424 -5.23 26.22 0.10
N ALA A 425 -5.17 27.20 1.01
CA ALA A 425 -4.13 28.21 1.02
C ALA A 425 -2.73 27.59 1.22
N LEU A 426 -2.60 26.60 2.10
CA LEU A 426 -1.35 25.88 2.30
C LEU A 426 -0.89 25.17 1.02
N ALA A 427 -1.78 24.45 0.35
CA ALA A 427 -1.53 23.75 -0.91
C ALA A 427 -1.20 24.70 -2.07
N LEU A 428 -2.00 25.75 -2.25
CA LEU A 428 -1.76 26.83 -3.23
C LEU A 428 -0.37 27.43 -3.01
N SER A 429 0.01 27.68 -1.75
CA SER A 429 1.30 28.28 -1.46
C SER A 429 2.50 27.36 -1.69
N LYS A 430 2.39 26.07 -1.34
CA LYS A 430 3.43 25.09 -1.66
C LYS A 430 3.54 24.85 -3.17
N SER A 431 2.52 25.23 -3.93
CA SER A 431 2.51 25.22 -5.40
C SER A 431 3.02 26.53 -6.03
N GLY A 432 3.43 27.52 -5.23
CA GLY A 432 3.91 28.83 -5.69
C GLY A 432 2.83 29.87 -6.01
N TRP A 433 1.56 29.56 -5.76
CA TRP A 433 0.43 30.45 -6.08
C TRP A 433 0.09 31.36 -4.89
N ASN A 434 1.00 32.28 -4.58
CA ASN A 434 0.94 33.12 -3.38
C ASN A 434 -0.31 34.01 -3.32
N GLU A 435 -0.69 34.66 -4.42
CA GLU A 435 -1.87 35.54 -4.46
C GLU A 435 -3.19 34.76 -4.31
N ALA A 436 -3.26 33.56 -4.89
CA ALA A 436 -4.41 32.68 -4.70
C ALA A 436 -4.54 32.24 -3.23
N ALA A 437 -3.41 31.88 -2.60
CA ALA A 437 -3.40 31.53 -1.18
C ALA A 437 -3.83 32.69 -0.26
N ILE A 438 -3.46 33.93 -0.61
CA ILE A 438 -3.90 35.14 0.12
C ILE A 438 -5.42 35.33 -0.01
N THR A 439 -5.95 35.22 -1.22
CA THR A 439 -7.39 35.36 -1.51
C THR A 439 -8.24 34.37 -0.70
N GLU A 440 -7.74 33.15 -0.46
CA GLU A 440 -8.42 32.15 0.37
C GLU A 440 -8.51 32.53 1.86
N LEU A 441 -7.46 33.17 2.42
CA LEU A 441 -7.33 33.43 3.86
C LEU A 441 -7.75 34.84 4.30
N GLU A 442 -7.69 35.86 3.44
CA GLU A 442 -8.11 37.22 3.79
C GLU A 442 -9.54 37.30 4.37
N PRO A 443 -10.53 36.51 3.89
CA PRO A 443 -11.86 36.51 4.50
C PRO A 443 -11.89 35.97 5.94
N LEU A 444 -11.01 35.02 6.30
CA LEU A 444 -10.90 34.50 7.67
C LEU A 444 -10.39 35.57 8.62
N VAL A 445 -9.43 36.38 8.18
CA VAL A 445 -8.94 37.51 8.99
C VAL A 445 -10.04 38.53 9.20
N SER A 446 -10.80 38.83 8.14
CA SER A 446 -11.90 39.79 8.17
C SER A 446 -13.04 39.33 9.08
N SER A 447 -13.27 38.02 9.23
CA SER A 447 -14.24 37.43 10.16
C SER A 447 -13.69 37.22 11.58
N GLY A 448 -12.47 37.68 11.87
CA GLY A 448 -11.83 37.55 13.18
C GLY A 448 -11.23 36.18 13.47
N GLN A 449 -11.18 35.26 12.49
CA GLN A 449 -10.58 33.93 12.59
C GLN A 449 -9.10 33.97 12.19
N LEU A 450 -8.27 34.52 13.07
CA LEU A 450 -6.82 34.59 12.90
C LEU A 450 -6.13 33.85 14.06
N ASP A 451 -6.00 32.54 13.91
CA ASP A 451 -5.17 31.67 14.75
C ASP A 451 -3.71 31.63 14.26
N ALA A 452 -2.86 30.88 14.96
CA ALA A 452 -1.44 30.77 14.62
C ALA A 452 -1.19 30.15 13.24
N GLU A 453 -2.02 29.17 12.83
CA GLU A 453 -1.88 28.51 11.52
C GLU A 453 -2.26 29.47 10.38
N THR A 454 -3.42 30.11 10.47
CA THR A 454 -3.89 31.11 9.50
C THR A 454 -2.91 32.27 9.39
N GLY A 455 -2.47 32.81 10.53
CA GLY A 455 -1.49 33.88 10.57
C GLY A 455 -0.13 33.46 10.04
N GLY A 456 0.28 32.22 10.31
CA GLY A 456 1.52 31.64 9.81
C GLY A 456 1.55 31.54 8.29
N ILE A 457 0.48 31.03 7.68
CA ILE A 457 0.37 30.88 6.22
C ILE A 457 0.26 32.26 5.56
N LEU A 458 -0.70 33.10 5.99
CA LEU A 458 -0.97 34.40 5.37
C LEU A 458 0.20 35.39 5.54
N GLY A 459 0.78 35.45 6.74
CA GLY A 459 1.96 36.27 7.01
C GLY A 459 3.15 35.86 6.14
N GLY A 460 3.33 34.54 5.94
CA GLY A 460 4.33 33.99 5.03
C GLY A 460 4.12 34.43 3.58
N ARG A 461 2.88 34.46 3.09
CA ARG A 461 2.56 34.88 1.71
C ARG A 461 2.79 36.36 1.46
N TYR A 462 2.43 37.22 2.40
CA TYR A 462 2.78 38.63 2.28
C TYR A 462 4.29 38.85 2.36
N LYS A 463 5.02 38.06 3.17
CA LYS A 463 6.49 38.08 3.17
C LYS A 463 7.02 37.69 1.78
N ASP A 464 6.48 36.65 1.17
CA ASP A 464 6.88 36.20 -0.17
C ASP A 464 6.62 37.27 -1.25
N LEU A 465 5.45 37.92 -1.24
CA LEU A 465 5.16 39.04 -2.16
C LEU A 465 6.07 40.24 -1.94
N TRP A 466 6.48 40.54 -0.70
CA TRP A 466 7.46 41.59 -0.43
C TRP A 466 8.83 41.24 -1.01
N ILE A 467 9.29 40.00 -0.86
CA ILE A 467 10.57 39.55 -1.43
C ILE A 467 10.54 39.67 -2.96
N GLU A 468 9.44 39.24 -3.57
CA GLU A 468 9.25 39.24 -5.02
C GLU A 468 9.17 40.66 -5.60
N ARG A 469 8.42 41.56 -4.95
CA ARG A 469 8.06 42.88 -5.52
C ARG A 469 8.84 44.05 -4.94
N GLY A 470 9.52 43.86 -3.81
CA GLY A 470 10.20 44.93 -3.07
C GLY A 470 9.27 45.96 -2.42
N ASP A 471 7.95 45.75 -2.45
CA ASP A 471 6.98 46.73 -1.95
C ASP A 471 6.78 46.58 -0.43
N ALA A 472 7.20 47.59 0.32
CA ALA A 472 7.16 47.63 1.78
C ALA A 472 5.74 47.49 2.36
N LYS A 473 4.68 47.73 1.58
CA LYS A 473 3.31 47.51 2.05
C LYS A 473 3.06 46.04 2.41
N TYR A 474 3.64 45.11 1.66
CA TYR A 474 3.48 43.67 1.91
C TYR A 474 4.30 43.25 3.14
N LEU A 475 5.49 43.83 3.34
CA LEU A 475 6.27 43.63 4.56
C LEU A 475 5.49 44.09 5.80
N HIS A 476 4.86 45.26 5.73
CA HIS A 476 4.03 45.77 6.83
C HIS A 476 2.76 44.92 7.05
N LYS A 477 2.12 44.42 5.98
CA LYS A 477 1.01 43.44 6.11
C LYS A 477 1.47 42.16 6.80
N ALA A 478 2.62 41.60 6.40
CA ALA A 478 3.19 40.41 7.03
C ALA A 478 3.45 40.63 8.54
N TYR A 479 4.10 41.75 8.89
CA TYR A 479 4.33 42.16 10.27
C TYR A 479 3.02 42.19 11.09
N ARG A 480 1.99 42.86 10.58
CA ARG A 480 0.70 42.96 11.26
C ARG A 480 0.01 41.60 11.45
N ILE A 481 0.03 40.74 10.44
CA ILE A 481 -0.58 39.41 10.51
C ILE A 481 0.13 38.55 11.56
N TYR A 482 1.46 38.48 11.51
CA TYR A 482 2.23 37.74 12.52
C TYR A 482 2.03 38.30 13.92
N ARG A 483 1.97 39.62 14.08
CA ARG A 483 1.77 40.26 15.37
C ARG A 483 0.42 39.91 15.97
N THR A 484 -0.66 40.08 15.21
CA THR A 484 -2.00 39.73 15.71
C THR A 484 -2.13 38.24 16.00
N ALA A 485 -1.52 37.37 15.19
CA ALA A 485 -1.51 35.93 15.44
C ALA A 485 -0.73 35.57 16.72
N TYR A 486 0.41 36.22 16.96
CA TYR A 486 1.19 36.07 18.19
C TYR A 486 0.43 36.57 19.43
N GLU A 487 -0.17 37.76 19.35
CA GLU A 487 -0.94 38.34 20.47
C GLU A 487 -2.10 37.44 20.92
N ARG A 488 -2.65 36.63 20.00
CA ARG A 488 -3.77 35.72 20.27
C ARG A 488 -3.34 34.33 20.76
N SER A 489 -2.25 33.80 20.21
CA SER A 489 -1.80 32.42 20.49
C SER A 489 -0.69 32.35 21.53
N GLY A 490 0.19 33.35 21.56
CA GLY A 490 1.46 33.29 22.27
C GLY A 490 2.49 32.36 21.62
N ASP A 491 2.24 31.79 20.44
CA ASP A 491 3.12 30.79 19.84
C ASP A 491 4.46 31.37 19.41
N THR A 492 5.55 30.62 19.58
CA THR A 492 6.90 31.09 19.28
C THR A 492 7.11 31.31 17.78
N TYR A 493 6.45 30.55 16.90
CA TYR A 493 6.59 30.68 15.44
C TYR A 493 6.06 32.02 14.88
N PRO A 494 4.83 32.47 15.17
CA PRO A 494 4.44 33.84 14.85
C PRO A 494 5.34 34.87 15.54
N GLY A 495 5.68 34.65 16.82
CA GLY A 495 6.49 35.58 17.61
C GLY A 495 7.87 35.86 17.01
N ILE A 496 8.60 34.83 16.57
CA ILE A 496 9.92 35.03 15.96
C ILE A 496 9.82 35.75 14.60
N ASN A 497 8.76 35.47 13.83
CA ASN A 497 8.50 36.19 12.59
C ASN A 497 8.12 37.66 12.83
N VAL A 498 7.44 38.00 13.93
CA VAL A 498 7.22 39.41 14.34
C VAL A 498 8.55 40.13 14.51
N LEU A 499 9.52 39.51 15.21
CA LEU A 499 10.84 40.08 15.44
C LEU A 499 11.61 40.29 14.14
N ALA A 500 11.62 39.29 13.26
CA ALA A 500 12.26 39.38 11.94
C ALA A 500 11.62 40.48 11.07
N MET A 501 10.29 40.50 10.93
CA MET A 501 9.59 41.52 10.14
C MET A 501 9.80 42.92 10.73
N GLY A 502 9.81 43.04 12.06
CA GLY A 502 10.10 44.29 12.76
C GLY A 502 11.52 44.81 12.47
N LEU A 503 12.53 43.93 12.48
CA LEU A 503 13.89 44.27 12.06
C LEU A 503 13.92 44.80 10.61
N TYR A 504 13.25 44.10 9.69
CA TYR A 504 13.20 44.48 8.28
C TYR A 504 12.52 45.84 8.09
N LEU A 505 11.39 46.07 8.76
CA LEU A 505 10.68 47.36 8.71
C LEU A 505 11.54 48.50 9.25
N ARG A 506 12.23 48.31 10.40
CA ARG A 506 13.11 49.36 10.95
C ARG A 506 14.19 49.81 9.97
N LYS A 507 14.71 48.89 9.18
CA LYS A 507 15.80 49.15 8.23
C LYS A 507 15.32 49.60 6.85
N HIS A 508 14.20 49.06 6.39
CA HIS A 508 13.72 49.26 5.01
C HIS A 508 12.59 50.31 4.90
N ALA A 509 11.69 50.38 5.88
CA ALA A 509 10.53 51.26 5.85
C ALA A 509 10.10 51.68 7.27
N PRO A 510 10.97 52.41 8.03
CA PRO A 510 10.72 52.72 9.43
C PRO A 510 9.47 53.57 9.67
N HIS A 511 9.04 54.35 8.67
CA HIS A 511 7.82 55.16 8.73
C HIS A 511 6.52 54.33 8.82
N LEU A 512 6.57 53.04 8.52
CA LEU A 512 5.44 52.11 8.68
C LEU A 512 5.32 51.55 10.10
N LEU A 513 6.29 51.82 10.98
CA LEU A 513 6.22 51.45 12.39
C LEU A 513 5.62 52.62 13.20
N GLY A 514 4.65 52.29 14.05
CA GLY A 514 4.05 53.23 15.00
C GLY A 514 4.91 53.45 16.23
N ALA A 515 4.61 54.51 16.99
CA ALA A 515 5.36 54.89 18.18
C ALA A 515 5.43 53.80 19.27
N LYS A 516 4.46 52.87 19.32
CA LYS A 516 4.41 51.78 20.30
C LYS A 516 5.09 50.49 19.84
N ASP A 517 5.39 50.35 18.54
CA ASP A 517 5.92 49.09 17.99
C ASP A 517 7.31 48.75 18.54
N GLY A 518 8.12 49.74 18.89
CA GLY A 518 9.43 49.51 19.50
C GLY A 518 9.35 48.78 20.86
N ALA A 519 8.47 49.25 21.75
CA ALA A 519 8.24 48.64 23.05
C ALA A 519 7.57 47.26 22.94
N GLN A 520 6.64 47.12 21.98
CA GLN A 520 6.00 45.83 21.70
C GLN A 520 7.01 44.79 21.19
N LEU A 521 7.87 45.16 20.24
CA LEU A 521 8.94 44.28 19.74
C LEU A 521 9.88 43.83 20.87
N ALA A 522 10.22 44.72 21.81
CA ALA A 522 11.02 44.36 22.98
C ALA A 522 10.29 43.36 23.89
N ALA A 523 8.99 43.55 24.14
CA ALA A 523 8.18 42.62 24.93
C ALA A 523 8.06 41.23 24.26
N VAL A 524 7.84 41.19 22.95
CA VAL A 524 7.83 39.93 22.17
C VAL A 524 9.19 39.24 22.26
N ALA A 525 10.29 39.98 22.12
CA ALA A 525 11.64 39.42 22.20
C ALA A 525 11.91 38.76 23.56
N THR A 526 11.54 39.41 24.66
CA THR A 526 11.68 38.86 26.01
C THR A 526 10.84 37.59 26.18
N ALA A 527 9.58 37.61 25.74
CA ALA A 527 8.67 36.48 25.88
C ALA A 527 9.09 35.26 25.03
N VAL A 528 9.47 35.47 23.76
CA VAL A 528 9.94 34.40 22.88
C VAL A 528 11.28 33.84 23.37
N ARG A 529 12.18 34.69 23.90
CA ARG A 529 13.42 34.24 24.53
C ARG A 529 13.14 33.34 25.73
N ALA A 530 12.28 33.75 26.66
CA ALA A 530 11.94 32.96 27.84
C ALA A 530 11.32 31.60 27.46
N LYS A 531 10.49 31.55 26.41
CA LYS A 531 9.89 30.28 25.92
C LYS A 531 10.87 29.34 25.23
N THR A 532 11.95 29.87 24.66
CA THR A 532 12.97 29.07 23.94
C THR A 532 14.18 28.74 24.82
N GLU A 533 14.29 29.33 26.00
CA GLU A 533 15.39 29.09 26.95
C GLU A 533 15.51 27.63 27.42
N PRO A 534 14.40 26.88 27.64
CA PRO A 534 14.47 25.46 27.98
C PRO A 534 14.94 24.54 26.84
N ILE A 535 15.05 25.04 25.59
CA ILE A 535 15.48 24.25 24.45
C ILE A 535 17.01 24.09 24.53
N THR A 536 17.44 22.87 24.84
CA THR A 536 18.85 22.48 24.98
C THR A 536 19.36 21.77 23.74
N GLU A 537 20.65 21.45 23.72
CA GLU A 537 21.28 20.66 22.65
C GLU A 537 20.75 19.22 22.56
N GLU A 538 20.03 18.75 23.58
CA GLU A 538 19.37 17.43 23.65
C GLU A 538 17.95 17.43 23.06
N THR A 539 17.48 18.57 22.51
CA THR A 539 16.12 18.65 21.96
C THR A 539 16.05 17.99 20.59
N ASP A 540 15.17 17.00 20.42
CA ASP A 540 15.02 16.26 19.16
C ASP A 540 14.16 16.97 18.10
N ASP A 541 13.40 18.00 18.49
CA ASP A 541 12.53 18.75 17.57
C ASP A 541 13.32 19.82 16.79
N HIS A 542 13.52 19.59 15.50
CA HIS A 542 14.27 20.50 14.63
C HIS A 542 13.66 21.91 14.56
N TRP A 543 12.33 22.07 14.70
CA TRP A 543 11.68 23.38 14.63
C TRP A 543 11.90 24.18 15.90
N GLN A 544 11.95 23.51 17.05
CA GLN A 544 12.32 24.13 18.32
C GLN A 544 13.78 24.60 18.30
N LEU A 545 14.70 23.74 17.86
CA LEU A 545 16.11 24.09 17.68
C LEU A 545 16.30 25.27 16.71
N ALA A 546 15.63 25.24 15.56
CA ALA A 546 15.69 26.34 14.58
C ALA A 546 15.14 27.65 15.16
N THR A 547 14.02 27.60 15.90
CA THR A 547 13.45 28.78 16.55
C THR A 547 14.40 29.35 17.60
N ARG A 548 15.06 28.50 18.40
CA ARG A 548 16.10 28.93 19.35
C ARG A 548 17.29 29.59 18.62
N ALA A 549 17.73 29.02 17.50
CA ALA A 549 18.77 29.61 16.67
C ALA A 549 18.38 31.02 16.16
N GLU A 550 17.15 31.21 15.69
CA GLU A 550 16.66 32.52 15.24
C GLU A 550 16.64 33.55 16.38
N VAL A 551 16.24 33.15 17.59
CA VAL A 551 16.23 34.02 18.78
C VAL A 551 17.65 34.48 19.13
N LEU A 552 18.62 33.56 19.10
CA LEU A 552 20.04 33.87 19.36
C LEU A 552 20.58 34.82 18.28
N LEU A 553 20.29 34.53 17.00
CA LEU A 553 20.72 35.35 15.87
C LEU A 553 20.19 36.78 15.97
N LEU A 554 18.88 36.95 16.17
CA LEU A 554 18.26 38.27 16.31
C LEU A 554 18.68 38.99 17.62
N GLY A 555 19.13 38.23 18.62
CA GLY A 555 19.73 38.73 19.84
C GLY A 555 21.21 39.14 19.72
N GLY A 556 21.84 38.89 18.57
CA GLY A 556 23.25 39.21 18.31
C GLY A 556 24.25 38.10 18.66
N ASP A 557 23.79 36.93 19.11
CA ASP A 557 24.66 35.76 19.39
C ASP A 557 24.74 34.86 18.15
N LEU A 558 25.66 35.21 17.24
CA LEU A 558 25.87 34.46 16.00
C LEU A 558 26.44 33.06 16.24
N ASP A 559 27.33 32.90 17.23
CA ASP A 559 27.94 31.58 17.50
C ASP A 559 26.94 30.62 18.14
N GLY A 560 26.08 31.12 19.04
CA GLY A 560 24.93 30.37 19.53
C GLY A 560 23.97 29.99 18.41
N ALA A 561 23.65 30.92 17.52
CA ALA A 561 22.79 30.64 16.36
C ALA A 561 23.38 29.54 15.46
N ARG A 562 24.68 29.61 15.14
CA ARG A 562 25.38 28.59 14.35
C ARG A 562 25.29 27.20 14.96
N ARG A 563 25.47 27.08 16.28
CA ARG A 563 25.37 25.80 17.00
C ARG A 563 23.95 25.23 16.89
N PHE A 564 22.93 26.00 17.23
CA PHE A 564 21.54 25.52 17.20
C PHE A 564 21.02 25.27 15.78
N TYR A 565 21.46 26.03 14.77
CA TYR A 565 21.14 25.72 13.38
C TYR A 565 21.77 24.40 12.92
N ALA A 566 23.01 24.12 13.32
CA ALA A 566 23.67 22.84 12.99
C ALA A 566 22.96 21.66 13.65
N LEU A 567 22.50 21.82 14.90
CA LEU A 567 21.67 20.83 15.59
C LEU A 567 20.32 20.65 14.87
N ALA A 568 19.65 21.74 14.47
CA ALA A 568 18.39 21.67 13.74
C ALA A 568 18.53 20.91 12.41
N ALA A 569 19.60 21.18 11.65
CA ALA A 569 19.90 20.45 10.43
C ALA A 569 20.21 18.95 10.68
N SER A 570 20.87 18.65 11.80
CA SER A 570 21.26 17.27 12.17
C SER A 570 20.10 16.45 12.74
N ALA A 571 19.13 17.09 13.40
CA ALA A 571 17.93 16.44 13.93
C ALA A 571 17.02 15.90 12.80
N ASN A 572 17.05 16.53 11.62
CA ASN A 572 16.32 16.04 10.45
C ASN A 572 17.07 16.32 9.13
N PRO A 573 18.15 15.56 8.84
CA PRO A 573 19.00 15.82 7.68
C PRO A 573 18.30 15.56 6.34
N LEU A 574 17.18 14.82 6.35
CA LEU A 574 16.39 14.53 5.16
C LEU A 574 15.44 15.68 4.78
N ALA A 575 15.13 16.58 5.72
CA ALA A 575 14.31 17.78 5.51
C ALA A 575 15.07 18.90 4.77
N THR A 576 15.74 18.56 3.68
CA THR A 576 16.62 19.46 2.89
C THR A 576 15.95 20.76 2.45
N GLN A 577 14.65 20.76 2.16
CA GLN A 577 13.90 21.99 1.84
C GLN A 577 13.69 22.89 3.07
N ASP A 578 13.47 22.31 4.24
CA ASP A 578 13.32 23.07 5.48
C ASP A 578 14.65 23.70 5.88
N ILE A 579 15.76 22.95 5.75
CA ILE A 579 17.12 23.48 5.97
C ILE A 579 17.41 24.65 5.02
N ALA A 580 17.09 24.52 3.72
CA ALA A 580 17.23 25.60 2.75
C ALA A 580 16.37 26.83 3.13
N ARG A 581 15.15 26.61 3.62
CA ARG A 581 14.26 27.67 4.10
C ARG A 581 14.82 28.39 5.33
N MET A 582 15.36 27.65 6.30
CA MET A 582 16.04 28.20 7.47
C MET A 582 17.24 29.05 7.04
N ARG A 583 18.07 28.55 6.11
CA ARG A 583 19.24 29.28 5.60
C ARG A 583 18.84 30.58 4.92
N ASN A 584 17.83 30.54 4.06
CA ASN A 584 17.31 31.73 3.38
C ASN A 584 16.79 32.80 4.37
N GLN A 585 16.08 32.37 5.41
CA GLN A 585 15.60 33.28 6.45
C GLN A 585 16.78 33.86 7.26
N ALA A 586 17.76 33.04 7.62
CA ALA A 586 18.93 33.46 8.39
C ALA A 586 19.85 34.43 7.61
N ARG A 587 20.14 34.13 6.32
CA ARG A 587 20.85 35.03 5.39
C ARG A 587 20.20 36.42 5.35
N ARG A 588 18.87 36.47 5.30
CA ARG A 588 18.13 37.73 5.30
C ARG A 588 18.21 38.44 6.66
N ASN A 589 18.05 37.71 7.76
CA ASN A 589 18.26 38.28 9.11
C ASN A 589 19.66 38.89 9.21
N LEU A 590 20.71 38.18 8.80
CA LEU A 590 22.11 38.64 8.77
C LEU A 590 22.28 39.91 7.94
N ARG A 591 21.75 39.95 6.70
CA ARG A 591 21.75 41.15 5.86
C ARG A 591 21.21 42.37 6.60
N TYR A 592 20.06 42.24 7.26
CA TYR A 592 19.42 43.34 7.98
C TYR A 592 20.06 43.67 9.33
N LEU A 593 20.81 42.73 9.92
CA LEU A 593 21.70 42.97 11.05
C LEU A 593 23.03 43.64 10.62
N GLY A 594 23.34 43.68 9.32
CA GLY A 594 24.60 44.20 8.81
C GLY A 594 25.77 43.22 8.96
N LEU A 595 25.48 41.92 9.02
CA LEU A 595 26.44 40.84 9.13
C LEU A 595 26.59 40.10 7.78
N PRO A 596 27.69 39.35 7.55
CA PRO A 596 27.87 38.55 6.34
C PRO A 596 26.70 37.57 6.16
N GLU A 597 26.08 37.57 4.98
CA GLU A 597 24.88 36.76 4.71
C GLU A 597 25.15 35.26 4.81
N ASP A 598 26.34 34.83 4.39
CA ASP A 598 26.83 33.45 4.43
C ASP A 598 27.21 32.99 5.85
N GLY A 599 27.05 33.84 6.87
CA GLY A 599 27.52 33.63 8.23
C GLY A 599 27.01 32.36 8.92
N VAL A 600 25.96 31.71 8.42
CA VAL A 600 25.41 30.44 8.95
C VAL A 600 25.38 29.31 7.91
N ASP A 601 25.88 29.52 6.69
CA ASP A 601 25.75 28.55 5.60
C ASP A 601 26.43 27.21 5.91
N ALA A 602 27.54 27.25 6.65
CA ALA A 602 28.24 26.06 7.13
C ALA A 602 27.40 25.23 8.13
N SER A 603 26.49 25.86 8.87
CA SER A 603 25.58 25.19 9.80
C SER A 603 24.33 24.63 9.10
N LEU A 604 23.97 25.17 7.93
CA LEU A 604 22.74 24.84 7.19
C LEU A 604 23.08 24.34 5.78
N GLN A 605 23.93 23.32 5.72
CA GLN A 605 24.32 22.71 4.46
C GLN A 605 23.20 21.83 3.91
N VAL A 606 22.97 21.93 2.60
CA VAL A 606 22.11 21.01 1.85
C VAL A 606 22.93 20.35 0.75
N PRO A 607 22.59 19.11 0.35
CA PRO A 607 23.28 18.45 -0.75
C PRO A 607 23.11 19.20 -2.07
N CYS A 608 24.16 19.20 -2.90
CA CYS A 608 24.15 19.85 -4.20
C CYS A 608 23.41 19.02 -5.25
N VAL A 609 23.02 19.68 -6.34
CA VAL A 609 22.20 19.13 -7.42
C VAL A 609 23.00 19.04 -8.71
N ALA A 610 22.95 17.88 -9.37
CA ALA A 610 23.57 17.70 -10.68
C ALA A 610 22.59 17.15 -11.72
N ALA A 611 22.55 17.78 -12.89
CA ALA A 611 22.08 17.17 -14.13
C ALA A 611 23.23 16.38 -14.75
N PHE A 612 22.91 15.32 -15.48
CA PHE A 612 23.90 14.47 -16.14
C PHE A 612 23.54 14.17 -17.59
N THR A 613 24.55 14.16 -18.44
CA THR A 613 24.46 13.72 -19.84
C THR A 613 25.74 13.00 -20.24
N GLY A 614 25.66 12.02 -21.14
CA GLY A 614 26.87 11.33 -21.57
C GLY A 614 26.68 10.35 -22.72
N HIS A 615 27.72 9.54 -22.95
CA HIS A 615 27.78 8.56 -24.03
C HIS A 615 27.40 7.15 -23.58
N MET A 616 26.68 6.45 -24.45
CA MET A 616 26.55 5.00 -24.37
C MET A 616 27.88 4.31 -24.62
N THR A 617 28.12 3.15 -24.00
CA THR A 617 29.25 2.32 -24.40
C THR A 617 29.14 1.90 -25.86
N ASP A 618 30.28 1.87 -26.53
CA ASP A 618 30.38 1.61 -27.96
C ASP A 618 29.89 0.19 -28.30
N LEU A 619 29.12 0.08 -29.38
CA LEU A 619 28.80 -1.24 -29.96
C LEU A 619 30.06 -1.85 -30.59
N PRO A 620 30.16 -3.19 -30.66
CA PRO A 620 31.26 -3.86 -31.33
C PRO A 620 31.42 -3.37 -32.78
N GLY A 621 32.65 -3.02 -33.16
CA GLY A 621 32.97 -2.55 -34.52
C GLY A 621 32.64 -1.09 -34.83
N ARG A 622 32.35 -0.25 -33.82
CA ARG A 622 32.21 1.20 -34.02
C ARG A 622 33.47 1.79 -34.68
N PRO A 623 33.37 2.52 -35.81
CA PRO A 623 34.53 3.03 -36.55
C PRO A 623 35.39 4.00 -35.76
N THR A 624 34.76 4.92 -35.03
CA THR A 624 35.42 5.89 -34.15
C THR A 624 34.93 5.65 -32.72
N PRO A 625 35.77 5.07 -31.84
CA PRO A 625 35.40 4.81 -30.46
C PRO A 625 35.17 6.12 -29.70
N ARG A 626 34.09 6.19 -28.91
CA ARG A 626 33.76 7.34 -28.05
C ARG A 626 33.83 6.96 -26.57
N LEU A 627 33.21 5.83 -26.22
CA LEU A 627 33.28 5.24 -24.89
C LEU A 627 33.44 3.71 -25.00
N PRO A 628 34.67 3.22 -25.21
CA PRO A 628 34.95 1.79 -25.19
C PRO A 628 34.66 1.17 -23.82
N GLU A 629 34.25 -0.10 -23.79
CA GLU A 629 33.97 -0.82 -22.54
C GLU A 629 35.19 -0.85 -21.59
N ALA A 630 36.41 -0.85 -22.12
CA ALA A 630 37.65 -0.78 -21.34
C ALA A 630 37.78 0.49 -20.48
N LYS A 631 37.12 1.60 -20.87
CA LYS A 631 37.17 2.88 -20.15
C LYS A 631 36.12 3.01 -19.04
N VAL A 632 35.19 2.06 -18.93
CA VAL A 632 34.08 2.09 -17.95
C VAL A 632 34.58 2.17 -16.50
N GLY A 633 35.67 1.47 -16.17
CA GLY A 633 36.27 1.52 -14.84
C GLY A 633 36.83 2.88 -14.47
N ALA A 634 37.63 3.49 -15.37
CA ALA A 634 38.17 4.83 -15.20
C ALA A 634 37.07 5.89 -15.14
N LEU A 635 36.05 5.77 -15.99
CA LEU A 635 34.88 6.65 -15.98
C LEU A 635 34.16 6.62 -14.62
N ARG A 636 33.89 5.41 -14.08
CA ARG A 636 33.24 5.26 -12.76
C ARG A 636 34.03 5.98 -11.66
N ALA A 637 35.35 5.82 -11.64
CA ALA A 637 36.22 6.47 -10.66
C ALA A 637 36.19 7.99 -10.80
N ARG A 638 36.18 8.52 -12.03
CA ARG A 638 36.10 9.96 -12.27
C ARG A 638 34.74 10.55 -11.88
N ILE A 639 33.64 9.86 -12.21
CA ILE A 639 32.29 10.20 -11.78
C ILE A 639 32.22 10.28 -10.25
N ARG A 640 32.74 9.27 -9.54
CA ARG A 640 32.79 9.26 -8.07
C ARG A 640 33.53 10.48 -7.52
N ALA A 641 34.74 10.75 -8.01
CA ALA A 641 35.56 11.86 -7.54
C ALA A 641 34.87 13.23 -7.71
N LEU A 642 34.19 13.46 -8.84
CA LEU A 642 33.43 14.70 -9.06
C LEU A 642 32.26 14.80 -8.09
N LEU A 643 31.52 13.72 -7.91
CA LEU A 643 30.36 13.75 -7.03
C LEU A 643 30.74 14.03 -5.57
N ASP A 644 31.89 13.54 -5.11
CA ASP A 644 32.44 13.83 -3.78
C ASP A 644 32.92 15.29 -3.70
N GLN A 645 33.68 15.75 -4.69
CA GLN A 645 34.19 17.13 -4.77
C GLN A 645 33.05 18.17 -4.70
N HIS A 646 31.95 17.90 -5.38
CA HIS A 646 30.81 18.81 -5.47
C HIS A 646 29.69 18.50 -4.46
N ARG A 647 29.85 17.50 -3.58
CA ARG A 647 28.85 17.07 -2.58
C ARG A 647 27.46 16.84 -3.20
N ILE A 648 27.43 16.18 -4.36
CA ILE A 648 26.18 15.93 -5.10
C ILE A 648 25.34 14.88 -4.37
N GLY A 649 24.19 15.30 -3.84
CA GLY A 649 23.21 14.40 -3.23
C GLY A 649 21.91 14.25 -4.03
N PHE A 650 21.70 15.05 -5.06
CA PHE A 650 20.56 14.91 -5.98
C PHE A 650 21.05 14.84 -7.43
N GLY A 651 20.83 13.70 -8.08
CA GLY A 651 21.18 13.45 -9.47
C GLY A 651 19.95 13.38 -10.38
N PHE A 652 20.07 13.96 -11.58
CA PHE A 652 19.06 13.89 -12.62
C PHE A 652 19.74 13.43 -13.90
N SER A 653 19.29 12.32 -14.49
CA SER A 653 19.92 11.73 -15.66
C SER A 653 18.91 10.95 -16.50
N SER A 654 19.32 10.52 -17.71
CA SER A 654 18.67 9.36 -18.32
C SER A 654 19.21 8.07 -17.69
N ALA A 655 19.01 6.93 -18.36
CA ALA A 655 19.42 5.61 -17.86
C ALA A 655 20.00 4.71 -18.96
N ALA A 656 20.64 5.29 -19.99
CA ALA A 656 21.28 4.52 -21.04
C ALA A 656 22.52 3.75 -20.51
N ARG A 657 22.91 2.67 -21.19
CA ARG A 657 24.13 1.91 -20.83
C ARG A 657 25.35 2.83 -20.83
N GLY A 658 26.38 2.53 -20.04
CA GLY A 658 27.55 3.38 -19.93
C GLY A 658 27.38 4.49 -18.90
N SER A 659 27.54 5.74 -19.33
CA SER A 659 27.70 6.89 -18.43
C SER A 659 26.51 7.13 -17.52
N ASP A 660 25.28 7.04 -18.02
CA ASP A 660 24.07 7.42 -17.27
C ASP A 660 23.80 6.48 -16.10
N ILE A 661 23.82 5.16 -16.36
CA ILE A 661 23.66 4.14 -15.31
C ILE A 661 24.80 4.25 -14.29
N LEU A 662 26.04 4.50 -14.71
CA LEU A 662 27.16 4.69 -13.78
C LEU A 662 26.93 5.90 -12.86
N PHE A 663 26.50 7.03 -13.41
CA PHE A 663 26.20 8.22 -12.62
C PHE A 663 25.10 7.94 -11.59
N ALA A 664 23.98 7.34 -12.03
CA ALA A 664 22.87 7.00 -11.15
C ALA A 664 23.28 6.09 -10.00
N GLU A 665 24.03 5.02 -10.30
CA GLU A 665 24.54 4.10 -9.28
C GLU A 665 25.48 4.77 -8.28
N GLU A 666 26.40 5.61 -8.75
CA GLU A 666 27.35 6.29 -7.85
C GLU A 666 26.62 7.33 -6.98
N VAL A 667 25.58 8.01 -7.49
CA VAL A 667 24.67 8.84 -6.68
C VAL A 667 23.99 8.04 -5.58
N LEU A 668 23.48 6.86 -5.89
CA LEU A 668 22.83 6.01 -4.89
C LEU A 668 23.81 5.42 -3.89
N ALA A 669 25.03 5.08 -4.31
CA ALA A 669 26.06 4.50 -3.47
C ALA A 669 26.47 5.42 -2.31
N ARG A 670 26.32 6.74 -2.46
CA ARG A 670 26.57 7.73 -1.39
C ARG A 670 25.32 8.15 -0.60
N GLY A 671 24.21 7.42 -0.74
CA GLY A 671 22.94 7.76 -0.11
C GLY A 671 22.21 8.94 -0.75
N GLY A 672 22.68 9.41 -1.91
CA GLY A 672 22.00 10.43 -2.71
C GLY A 672 20.73 9.92 -3.36
N ARG A 673 19.97 10.84 -3.96
CA ARG A 673 18.73 10.53 -4.67
C ARG A 673 18.89 10.80 -6.16
N VAL A 674 18.38 9.91 -7.00
CA VAL A 674 18.37 10.03 -8.45
C VAL A 674 16.94 10.09 -9.00
N ARG A 675 16.72 10.96 -9.98
CA ARG A 675 15.53 10.92 -10.84
C ARG A 675 15.95 10.61 -12.27
N LEU A 676 15.49 9.47 -12.77
CA LEU A 676 15.74 8.97 -14.10
C LEU A 676 14.65 9.45 -15.05
N PHE A 677 15.04 9.95 -16.23
CA PHE A 677 14.13 10.35 -17.28
C PHE A 677 14.27 9.43 -18.48
N LEU A 678 13.14 8.85 -18.90
CA LEU A 678 13.07 8.01 -20.07
C LEU A 678 12.24 8.72 -21.15
N PRO A 679 12.75 8.85 -22.38
CA PRO A 679 12.00 9.48 -23.47
C PRO A 679 10.73 8.71 -23.80
N PHE A 680 10.74 7.39 -23.59
CA PHE A 680 9.60 6.51 -23.81
C PHE A 680 9.60 5.30 -22.85
N ALA A 681 8.61 4.40 -22.95
CA ALA A 681 8.40 3.30 -22.02
C ALA A 681 9.67 2.44 -21.75
N PRO A 682 9.88 1.98 -20.49
CA PRO A 682 11.11 1.29 -20.09
C PRO A 682 11.47 0.06 -20.93
N THR A 683 10.48 -0.73 -21.34
CA THR A 683 10.69 -1.94 -22.16
C THR A 683 11.35 -1.61 -23.50
N LEU A 684 10.94 -0.52 -24.14
CA LEU A 684 11.47 -0.10 -25.44
C LEU A 684 12.80 0.66 -25.30
N PHE A 685 12.96 1.40 -24.20
CA PHE A 685 14.22 2.05 -23.88
C PHE A 685 15.33 1.03 -23.58
N ARG A 686 15.00 -0.07 -22.91
CA ARG A 686 15.92 -1.19 -22.66
C ARG A 686 16.51 -1.72 -23.97
N ILE A 687 15.67 -1.99 -24.97
CA ILE A 687 16.09 -2.52 -26.28
C ILE A 687 16.99 -1.54 -27.03
N THR A 688 16.61 -0.26 -27.06
CA THR A 688 17.29 0.74 -27.91
C THR A 688 18.54 1.35 -27.27
N SER A 689 18.58 1.47 -25.95
CA SER A 689 19.57 2.30 -25.23
C SER A 689 20.32 1.57 -24.12
N VAL A 690 19.97 0.32 -23.81
CA VAL A 690 20.60 -0.45 -22.72
C VAL A 690 21.21 -1.75 -23.23
N GLU A 691 20.44 -2.54 -23.99
CA GLU A 691 20.88 -3.84 -24.51
C GLU A 691 22.10 -3.69 -25.43
N THR A 692 23.15 -4.45 -25.16
CA THR A 692 24.34 -4.52 -26.00
C THR A 692 24.92 -5.92 -26.00
N PRO A 693 25.38 -6.43 -27.14
CA PRO A 693 26.09 -7.71 -27.20
C PRO A 693 27.49 -7.63 -26.57
N ALA A 694 28.04 -6.43 -26.33
CA ALA A 694 29.38 -6.25 -25.76
C ALA A 694 29.46 -6.62 -24.27
N ASP A 695 28.45 -6.24 -23.49
CA ASP A 695 28.33 -6.61 -22.09
C ASP A 695 26.85 -6.71 -21.69
N PRO A 696 26.29 -7.92 -21.54
CA PRO A 696 24.88 -8.10 -21.19
C PRO A 696 24.54 -7.61 -19.77
N ARG A 697 25.53 -7.33 -18.92
CA ARG A 697 25.30 -6.89 -17.53
C ARG A 697 24.65 -5.51 -17.43
N TRP A 698 24.71 -4.69 -18.48
CA TRP A 698 24.02 -3.39 -18.51
C TRP A 698 22.50 -3.52 -18.34
N ILE A 699 21.92 -4.62 -18.84
CA ILE A 699 20.52 -4.97 -18.64
C ILE A 699 20.21 -5.12 -17.15
N ALA A 700 20.97 -5.96 -16.44
CA ALA A 700 20.74 -6.22 -15.02
C ALA A 700 20.89 -4.95 -14.18
N ARG A 701 21.80 -4.04 -14.55
CA ARG A 701 22.01 -2.77 -13.86
C ARG A 701 20.87 -1.78 -14.09
N PHE A 702 20.34 -1.70 -15.32
CA PHE A 702 19.15 -0.91 -15.62
C PHE A 702 17.91 -1.46 -14.91
N ASP A 703 17.72 -2.78 -14.96
CA ASP A 703 16.60 -3.46 -14.32
C ASP A 703 16.68 -3.31 -12.79
N ASP A 704 17.87 -3.27 -12.18
CA ASP A 704 18.08 -2.94 -10.76
C ASP A 704 17.62 -1.51 -10.44
N LEU A 705 17.99 -0.52 -11.26
CA LEU A 705 17.53 0.87 -11.06
C LEU A 705 16.00 1.01 -11.18
N LEU A 706 15.37 0.33 -12.14
CA LEU A 706 13.92 0.30 -12.26
C LEU A 706 13.26 -0.44 -11.10
N THR A 707 13.87 -1.53 -10.66
CA THR A 707 13.40 -2.31 -9.51
C THR A 707 13.46 -1.45 -8.25
N ARG A 708 14.56 -0.72 -8.01
CA ARG A 708 14.67 0.25 -6.91
C ARG A 708 13.61 1.34 -6.96
N ALA A 709 13.36 1.90 -8.15
CA ALA A 709 12.30 2.88 -8.35
C ALA A 709 10.90 2.30 -8.07
N ALA A 710 10.67 1.04 -8.42
CA ALA A 710 9.42 0.32 -8.19
C ALA A 710 9.28 -0.21 -6.76
N SER A 711 10.40 -0.49 -6.07
CA SER A 711 10.47 -1.06 -4.71
C SER A 711 10.32 0.00 -3.62
N THR A 712 9.80 1.18 -3.95
CA THR A 712 9.58 2.32 -3.05
C THR A 712 10.85 2.90 -2.41
N ASP A 713 12.04 2.66 -2.96
CA ASP A 713 13.25 3.37 -2.53
C ASP A 713 13.04 4.87 -2.82
N PRO A 714 12.87 5.73 -1.80
CA PRO A 714 12.58 7.15 -2.02
C PRO A 714 13.76 7.91 -2.64
N ARG A 715 14.90 7.23 -2.80
CA ARG A 715 16.09 7.74 -3.47
C ARG A 715 16.04 7.50 -4.98
N VAL A 716 15.15 6.70 -5.54
CA VAL A 716 15.06 6.49 -7.00
C VAL A 716 13.66 6.82 -7.50
N ASN A 717 13.56 7.74 -8.45
CA ASN A 717 12.31 8.04 -9.16
C ASN A 717 12.52 7.89 -10.66
N VAL A 718 11.52 7.38 -11.38
CA VAL A 718 11.55 7.26 -12.85
C VAL A 718 10.40 8.08 -13.44
N SER A 719 10.73 8.94 -14.40
CA SER A 719 9.77 9.75 -15.15
C SER A 719 9.82 9.38 -16.62
N VAL A 720 8.68 8.90 -17.14
CA VAL A 720 8.52 8.52 -18.54
C VAL A 720 7.80 9.66 -19.26
N LEU A 721 8.44 10.22 -20.30
CA LEU A 721 7.89 11.38 -21.02
C LEU A 721 6.79 11.00 -22.03
N ALA A 722 6.88 9.81 -22.62
CA ALA A 722 5.88 9.28 -23.54
C ALA A 722 5.70 7.76 -23.36
N ASN A 723 4.50 7.23 -23.57
CA ASN A 723 4.31 5.77 -23.47
C ASN A 723 4.85 5.01 -24.69
N MET A 724 4.87 5.65 -25.87
CA MET A 724 5.36 5.05 -27.12
C MET A 724 6.50 5.90 -27.70
N PRO A 725 7.54 5.28 -28.28
CA PRO A 725 8.55 6.01 -29.02
C PRO A 725 7.92 6.65 -30.27
N PRO A 726 8.36 7.85 -30.67
CA PRO A 726 8.00 8.38 -31.98
C PRO A 726 8.68 7.54 -33.08
N PRO A 727 8.37 7.78 -34.37
CA PRO A 727 9.09 7.14 -35.47
C PRO A 727 10.62 7.31 -35.33
N GLU A 728 11.40 6.36 -35.85
CA GLU A 728 12.87 6.35 -35.65
C GLU A 728 13.55 7.65 -36.12
N ALA A 729 13.04 8.26 -37.19
CA ALA A 729 13.50 9.55 -37.69
C ALA A 729 13.34 10.71 -36.68
N GLU A 730 12.44 10.57 -35.70
CA GLU A 730 12.15 11.56 -34.66
C GLU A 730 12.81 11.21 -33.31
N HIS A 731 13.48 10.06 -33.18
CA HIS A 731 14.21 9.69 -31.97
C HIS A 731 15.17 10.79 -31.46
N PRO A 732 15.99 11.45 -32.32
CA PRO A 732 16.85 12.56 -31.90
C PRO A 732 16.11 13.65 -31.12
N ARG A 733 14.89 14.00 -31.56
CA ARG A 733 14.04 15.01 -30.92
C ARG A 733 13.49 14.53 -29.58
N ALA A 734 13.13 13.25 -29.46
CA ALA A 734 12.71 12.66 -28.18
C ALA A 734 13.84 12.65 -27.15
N TYR A 735 15.07 12.34 -27.57
CA TYR A 735 16.25 12.42 -26.70
C TYR A 735 16.59 13.86 -26.30
N ALA A 736 16.50 14.82 -27.23
CA ALA A 736 16.65 16.24 -26.90
C ALA A 736 15.62 16.71 -25.86
N ALA A 737 14.34 16.32 -26.02
CA ALA A 737 13.29 16.63 -25.04
C ALA A 737 13.56 15.96 -23.68
N CYS A 738 14.11 14.75 -23.67
CA CYS A 738 14.52 14.05 -22.46
C CYS A 738 15.65 14.79 -21.72
N ASN A 739 16.70 15.20 -22.44
CA ASN A 739 17.79 15.98 -21.87
C ASN A 739 17.29 17.31 -21.30
N LEU A 740 16.37 18.00 -21.99
CA LEU A 740 15.77 19.22 -21.49
C LEU A 740 14.96 18.99 -20.20
N ALA A 741 14.22 17.89 -20.11
CA ALA A 741 13.47 17.52 -18.89
C ALA A 741 14.41 17.22 -17.71
N VAL A 742 15.53 16.53 -17.95
CA VAL A 742 16.60 16.30 -16.96
C VAL A 742 17.14 17.62 -16.43
N GLN A 743 17.51 18.54 -17.33
CA GLN A 743 18.07 19.83 -16.96
C GLN A 743 17.07 20.70 -16.17
N ASN A 744 15.81 20.76 -16.63
CA ASN A 744 14.77 21.52 -15.95
C ASN A 744 14.51 21.00 -14.53
N ALA A 745 14.43 19.68 -14.36
CA ALA A 745 14.24 19.09 -13.04
C ALA A 745 15.40 19.38 -12.07
N ALA A 746 16.65 19.39 -12.58
CA ALA A 746 17.81 19.78 -11.79
C ALA A 746 17.75 21.26 -11.37
N VAL A 747 17.40 22.16 -12.30
CA VAL A 747 17.26 23.60 -12.01
C VAL A 747 16.15 23.85 -10.98
N GLU A 748 14.97 23.25 -11.17
CA GLU A 748 13.84 23.36 -10.24
C GLU A 748 14.22 22.85 -8.84
N LYS A 749 14.90 21.70 -8.76
CA LYS A 749 15.36 21.15 -7.47
C LYS A 749 16.40 22.06 -6.81
N ALA A 750 17.32 22.61 -7.59
CA ALA A 750 18.36 23.50 -7.07
C ALA A 750 17.79 24.82 -6.53
N GLN A 751 16.78 25.38 -7.22
CA GLN A 751 16.02 26.55 -6.74
C GLN A 751 15.32 26.28 -5.40
N LEU A 752 14.66 25.13 -5.26
CA LEU A 752 14.02 24.73 -3.98
C LEU A 752 15.03 24.58 -2.83
N LEU A 753 16.28 24.24 -3.16
CA LEU A 753 17.36 24.09 -2.19
C LEU A 753 18.23 25.33 -2.05
N ASP A 754 17.89 26.44 -2.72
CA ASP A 754 18.70 27.67 -2.77
C ASP A 754 20.18 27.36 -3.08
N SER A 755 20.37 26.50 -4.09
CA SER A 755 21.68 26.00 -4.52
C SER A 755 21.85 26.26 -6.01
N LYS A 756 23.10 26.30 -6.46
CA LYS A 756 23.43 26.36 -7.90
C LYS A 756 23.54 24.94 -8.44
N PRO A 757 22.81 24.58 -9.51
CA PRO A 757 22.96 23.26 -10.12
C PRO A 757 24.24 23.17 -10.96
N SER A 758 24.71 21.95 -11.19
CA SER A 758 25.81 21.68 -12.12
C SER A 758 25.35 20.69 -13.20
N LEU A 759 25.89 20.81 -14.42
CA LEU A 759 25.80 19.80 -15.45
C LEU A 759 27.10 19.00 -15.48
N ILE A 760 27.04 17.70 -15.22
CA ILE A 760 28.17 16.80 -15.43
C ILE A 760 27.97 16.13 -16.80
N ALA A 761 28.93 16.32 -17.70
CA ALA A 761 28.86 15.81 -19.07
C ALA A 761 30.02 14.88 -19.38
N VAL A 762 29.73 13.66 -19.86
CA VAL A 762 30.74 12.77 -20.46
C VAL A 762 30.76 13.03 -21.95
N TRP A 763 31.85 13.60 -22.46
CA TRP A 763 31.93 14.07 -23.84
C TRP A 763 33.32 13.87 -24.44
N ASP A 764 33.41 13.55 -25.73
CA ASP A 764 34.65 13.28 -26.46
C ASP A 764 35.20 14.51 -27.21
N GLY A 765 34.61 15.69 -27.00
CA GLY A 765 35.01 16.94 -27.64
C GLY A 765 34.50 17.11 -29.08
N ASN A 766 33.82 16.11 -29.66
CA ASN A 766 33.27 16.20 -31.01
C ASN A 766 31.79 16.60 -30.98
N PRO A 767 31.36 17.60 -31.78
CA PRO A 767 29.95 17.86 -31.97
C PRO A 767 29.35 16.73 -32.83
N ASP A 768 28.73 15.75 -32.18
CA ASP A 768 27.90 14.77 -32.88
C ASP A 768 26.84 15.54 -33.70
N GLY A 769 26.85 15.44 -35.04
CA GLY A 769 26.01 16.25 -35.93
C GLY A 769 24.50 15.96 -35.92
N GLY A 770 23.97 15.35 -34.86
CA GLY A 770 22.55 15.00 -34.70
C GLY A 770 21.96 15.55 -33.41
N ALA A 771 20.69 15.97 -33.47
CA ALA A 771 19.99 16.55 -32.33
C ALA A 771 19.93 15.59 -31.11
N GLY A 772 20.16 16.10 -29.91
CA GLY A 772 19.92 15.37 -28.65
C GLY A 772 21.12 14.61 -28.07
N GLY A 773 22.33 14.83 -28.61
CA GLY A 773 23.59 14.34 -28.03
C GLY A 773 24.11 15.19 -26.86
N ALA A 774 25.22 14.75 -26.25
CA ALA A 774 25.85 15.43 -25.12
C ALA A 774 26.31 16.87 -25.47
N ALA A 775 26.81 17.09 -26.68
CA ALA A 775 27.21 18.42 -27.16
C ALA A 775 26.04 19.42 -27.19
N ASP A 776 24.84 18.98 -27.60
CA ASP A 776 23.65 19.84 -27.60
C ASP A 776 23.16 20.12 -26.18
N ALA A 777 23.22 19.14 -25.29
CA ALA A 777 22.87 19.33 -23.89
C ALA A 777 23.79 20.34 -23.18
N ILE A 778 25.11 20.28 -23.44
CA ILE A 778 26.09 21.26 -22.93
C ILE A 778 25.76 22.67 -23.46
N ARG A 779 25.47 22.77 -24.77
CA ARG A 779 25.14 24.05 -25.40
C ARG A 779 23.88 24.68 -24.80
N ASP A 780 22.79 23.91 -24.69
CA ASP A 780 21.53 24.38 -24.07
C ASP A 780 21.76 24.90 -22.65
N TRP A 781 22.53 24.16 -21.85
CA TRP A 781 22.83 24.54 -20.47
C TRP A 781 23.61 25.86 -20.38
N CYS A 782 24.63 26.03 -21.22
CA CYS A 782 25.43 27.24 -21.30
C CYS A 782 24.61 28.44 -21.81
N ASP A 783 23.84 28.26 -22.88
CA ASP A 783 23.02 29.31 -23.49
C ASP A 783 21.96 29.84 -22.51
N ARG A 784 21.45 28.97 -21.65
CA ARG A 784 20.48 29.32 -20.59
C ARG A 784 21.12 29.89 -19.33
N GLY A 785 22.45 29.86 -19.20
CA GLY A 785 23.15 30.25 -17.98
C GLY A 785 22.71 29.46 -16.75
N ALA A 786 22.35 28.18 -16.93
CA ALA A 786 21.64 27.40 -15.91
C ALA A 786 22.51 27.06 -14.68
N GLY A 787 23.83 26.96 -14.84
CA GLY A 787 24.74 26.58 -13.76
C GLY A 787 26.16 26.29 -14.25
N ASP A 788 26.95 25.64 -13.40
CA ASP A 788 28.31 25.22 -13.76
C ASP A 788 28.31 23.98 -14.65
N VAL A 789 29.37 23.78 -15.45
CA VAL A 789 29.53 22.62 -16.33
C VAL A 789 30.84 21.93 -16.02
N GLU A 790 30.77 20.63 -15.74
CA GLU A 790 31.91 19.75 -15.49
C GLU A 790 32.01 18.73 -16.62
N ILE A 791 33.10 18.77 -17.39
CA ILE A 791 33.31 17.87 -18.53
C ILE A 791 34.26 16.74 -18.12
N ILE A 792 33.83 15.50 -18.31
CA ILE A 792 34.67 14.31 -18.29
C ILE A 792 35.03 13.99 -19.74
N ASP A 793 36.25 14.37 -20.14
CA ASP A 793 36.76 14.09 -21.47
C ASP A 793 37.11 12.60 -21.62
N THR A 794 36.39 11.89 -22.50
CA THR A 794 36.60 10.46 -22.72
C THR A 794 37.97 10.14 -23.31
N ALA A 795 38.66 11.10 -23.92
CA ALA A 795 40.04 10.93 -24.41
C ALA A 795 41.04 10.80 -23.26
N THR A 796 40.74 11.40 -22.10
CA THR A 796 41.61 11.41 -20.91
C THR A 796 41.41 10.21 -19.97
N LEU A 797 40.38 9.40 -20.22
CA LEU A 797 40.02 8.20 -19.46
C LEU A 797 40.82 6.95 -19.81
#